data_AF-A0A957CIX8-F1
#
_entry.id   AF-A0A957CIX8-F1
#
_cell.length_a   1.000
_cell.length_b   1.000
_cell.length_c   1.000
_cell.angle_alpha   90.00
_cell.angle_beta   90.00
_cell.angle_gamma   90.00
#
_symmetry.space_group_name_H-M   'P 1'
#
loop_
_entity.id
_entity.type
_entity.pdbx_description
1 polymer ?
#
loop_
_entity_poly.entity_id
_entity_poly.type
_entity_poly.pdbx_seq_one_letter_code
_entity_poly.pdbx_strand_id
1 'polypeptide(L)'
;MNLQKGTQIDSYTIQDALAVNAPLAFYRVSSANSAHDMVMAHIAGGVNDANRSRLLQDRAALTQLRHPNLARVAEVGSAEADIFVVYERPSGEHLSDLLARQPVLPVGGIVDMLMQLGEGLIAAHRQGMLHGAVSPQAIFVRPGREKDRWRATLTHLGIFQYGQNAFPPELSPYLAPERLQGRAANGRSDVFSLGVLLKQLVAPNGNLGLLAQQRPDIAALIEPVAQKATAVKMTARYRSVEELMHALRQLNSTLSAEQKQFALGEAIALSPRPAMPAPPPPETPVPPDHGNAEQAEAAITIAHPNHPQRTYPLNKWLITVGSSPKNDLVLDEVDVAGRHVRIEQSETGWTVVDLGNASRTEINGTRLLPDVKQVWHPGQILQVGSFALRWQPVQPVAAVSQQMLRMSAKSLHLHLKPANAQVKPGQFTSYILDITNETQAWHQIKLSVNGIPSEWIFMEASPIQIPPERSVLVPLTIQPPKHSSAKLGQHPFEVMAAVNGQQAQRYHCSGKVDVLPFQNVETMMQQSPLKHNEAGQLTVKNFGNVSTTCELRVEDPANEVTFTLDEKPITMQAGEEKVVEVTAVSAKRPIFLQSKLTSYNVRVRYGNARKTEQHQLLVTPRISWLILGLITIPLLLAVILSGRAYLCQSTEYPFCPTTSEEVDTDSSAATANVEAAGTVEATPTADNAPEPAPTITVEHGGTVIGTSTNGESIYMHQFGDGEHAILFIGGIHAGYAPSSVTLADGMVAHYAANSSNIPANVSLYIIPNMNPDSVSAPGQRDGRFNANNVDLNRNWPCGWQADVEILNIVEPSGGGTEPISAKESQVVNEQIQAIMPTAVIILDAIGGRNLVSPGQCGTSHQPSESLSQLYAAAVQFTASQAGTPAGDISDSLAGQGIASVFVLLNDFSQADVQTHLPGVQAVMDRVSETGGFE
;
A
#
# COMPACT_ATOMS: atom_id res chain seq x y z
N MET A 1 -3.99 12.94 -17.29
CA MET A 1 -4.29 14.06 -18.19
C MET A 1 -2.95 14.70 -18.52
N ASN A 2 -2.50 14.66 -19.78
CA ASN A 2 -1.15 15.09 -20.17
C ASN A 2 -1.28 16.31 -21.08
N LEU A 3 -0.93 17.50 -20.56
CA LEU A 3 -0.90 18.72 -21.35
C LEU A 3 0.13 18.58 -22.47
N GLN A 4 -0.25 18.97 -23.69
CA GLN A 4 0.58 18.82 -24.88
C GLN A 4 1.53 20.00 -25.02
N LYS A 5 2.63 19.80 -25.74
CA LYS A 5 3.51 20.90 -26.16
C LYS A 5 2.70 21.93 -26.95
N GLY A 6 2.88 23.21 -26.62
CA GLY A 6 2.14 24.32 -27.21
C GLY A 6 0.80 24.63 -26.54
N THR A 7 0.32 23.81 -25.60
CA THR A 7 -0.85 24.18 -24.78
C THR A 7 -0.57 25.48 -24.03
N GLN A 8 -1.52 26.40 -24.05
CA GLN A 8 -1.44 27.67 -23.31
C GLN A 8 -2.28 27.58 -22.04
N ILE A 9 -1.68 27.89 -20.90
CA ILE A 9 -2.34 28.02 -19.60
C ILE A 9 -2.03 29.43 -19.09
N ASP A 10 -3.07 30.27 -19.08
CA ASP A 10 -2.94 31.68 -18.75
C ASP A 10 -1.86 32.37 -19.62
N SER A 11 -0.85 32.98 -18.98
CA SER A 11 0.26 33.67 -19.66
C SER A 11 1.44 32.75 -20.03
N TYR A 12 1.31 31.43 -19.85
CA TYR A 12 2.38 30.45 -20.07
C TYR A 12 2.05 29.46 -21.18
N THR A 13 3.08 29.10 -21.94
CA THR A 13 3.00 28.06 -22.98
C THR A 13 3.85 26.86 -22.59
N ILE A 14 3.26 25.67 -22.62
CA ILE A 14 3.96 24.40 -22.36
C ILE A 14 5.01 24.17 -23.45
N GLN A 15 6.28 24.05 -23.05
CA GLN A 15 7.40 23.74 -23.94
C GLN A 15 7.64 22.24 -24.00
N ASP A 16 7.85 21.59 -22.85
CA ASP A 16 8.15 20.16 -22.77
C ASP A 16 7.60 19.59 -21.45
N ALA A 17 7.20 18.32 -21.47
CA ALA A 17 6.89 17.58 -20.25
C ALA A 17 8.20 17.16 -19.57
N LEU A 18 8.34 17.48 -18.28
CA LEU A 18 9.51 17.11 -17.48
C LEU A 18 9.27 15.81 -16.71
N ALA A 19 8.07 15.64 -16.15
CA ALA A 19 7.62 14.42 -15.49
C ALA A 19 6.08 14.41 -15.43
N VAL A 20 5.44 13.26 -15.63
CA VAL A 20 3.97 13.17 -15.73
C VAL A 20 3.46 11.98 -14.95
N ASN A 21 3.09 12.20 -13.67
CA ASN A 21 2.68 11.16 -12.73
C ASN A 21 1.33 11.54 -12.10
N ALA A 22 0.22 11.05 -12.63
CA ALA A 22 -1.10 11.42 -12.11
C ALA A 22 -1.19 11.20 -10.57
N PRO A 23 -1.66 12.19 -9.79
CA PRO A 23 -2.32 13.43 -10.21
C PRO A 23 -1.41 14.65 -10.44
N LEU A 24 -0.07 14.53 -10.29
CA LEU A 24 0.90 15.63 -10.37
C LEU A 24 1.77 15.56 -11.65
N ALA A 25 1.81 16.64 -12.42
CA ALA A 25 2.65 16.75 -13.60
C ALA A 25 3.53 18.00 -13.57
N PHE A 26 4.69 17.93 -14.21
CA PHE A 26 5.67 19.00 -14.30
C PHE A 26 5.99 19.30 -15.75
N TYR A 27 5.95 20.58 -16.08
CA TYR A 27 6.17 21.07 -17.43
C TYR A 27 7.18 22.19 -17.42
N ARG A 28 8.07 22.19 -18.40
CA ARG A 28 8.84 23.38 -18.74
C ARG A 28 7.93 24.34 -19.47
N VAL A 29 7.90 25.61 -19.06
CA VAL A 29 7.02 26.61 -19.64
C VAL A 29 7.78 27.87 -20.03
N SER A 30 7.24 28.61 -21.01
CA SER A 30 7.72 29.94 -21.37
C SER A 30 6.62 30.97 -21.16
N SER A 31 7.01 32.22 -20.91
CA SER A 31 6.11 33.38 -20.87
C SER A 31 6.71 34.50 -21.67
N ALA A 32 5.87 35.28 -22.37
CA ALA A 32 6.33 36.48 -23.09
C ALA A 32 6.97 37.53 -22.15
N ASN A 33 6.65 37.46 -20.85
CA ASN A 33 7.08 38.43 -19.84
C ASN A 33 8.32 37.99 -19.03
N SER A 34 8.86 36.79 -19.28
CA SER A 34 10.04 36.28 -18.56
C SER A 34 11.00 35.55 -19.48
N ALA A 35 12.28 35.93 -19.42
CA ALA A 35 13.37 35.21 -20.09
C ALA A 35 13.96 34.07 -19.24
N HIS A 36 13.44 33.84 -18.03
CA HIS A 36 13.95 32.80 -17.12
C HIS A 36 13.40 31.42 -17.47
N ASP A 37 14.15 30.37 -17.11
CA ASP A 37 13.69 28.99 -17.24
C ASP A 37 12.63 28.69 -16.17
N MET A 38 11.39 28.47 -16.61
CA MET A 38 10.23 28.32 -15.73
C MET A 38 9.72 26.88 -15.73
N VAL A 39 9.30 26.41 -14.56
CA VAL A 39 8.63 25.12 -14.39
C VAL A 39 7.23 25.35 -13.85
N MET A 40 6.25 24.72 -14.49
CA MET A 40 4.88 24.62 -14.02
C MET A 40 4.66 23.26 -13.39
N ALA A 41 4.32 23.24 -12.11
CA ALA A 41 3.77 22.08 -11.44
C ALA A 41 2.24 22.15 -11.48
N HIS A 42 1.59 21.05 -11.85
CA HIS A 42 0.17 20.98 -12.18
C HIS A 42 -0.47 19.79 -11.47
N ILE A 43 -1.49 20.02 -10.64
CA ILE A 43 -2.26 18.99 -9.93
C ILE A 43 -3.66 18.91 -10.49
N ALA A 44 -4.04 17.71 -10.94
CA ALA A 44 -5.36 17.42 -11.48
C ALA A 44 -6.44 17.22 -10.40
N GLY A 45 -7.66 17.72 -10.64
CA GLY A 45 -8.86 17.40 -9.87
C GLY A 45 -8.94 18.02 -8.45
N GLY A 46 -8.32 19.19 -8.26
CA GLY A 46 -8.04 19.76 -6.93
C GLY A 46 -8.88 20.96 -6.48
N VAL A 47 -9.71 21.56 -7.35
CA VAL A 47 -10.30 22.87 -7.05
C VAL A 47 -11.81 22.80 -6.81
N ASN A 48 -12.21 23.03 -5.56
CA ASN A 48 -13.55 23.56 -5.26
C ASN A 48 -13.49 25.09 -5.11
N ASP A 49 -14.64 25.76 -5.08
CA ASP A 49 -14.71 27.23 -5.01
C ASP A 49 -14.02 27.82 -3.76
N ALA A 50 -14.02 27.08 -2.65
CA ALA A 50 -13.35 27.48 -1.42
C ALA A 50 -11.82 27.46 -1.57
N ASN A 51 -11.27 26.40 -2.17
CA ASN A 51 -9.85 26.24 -2.44
C ASN A 51 -9.37 27.26 -3.49
N ARG A 52 -10.19 27.54 -4.53
CA ARG A 52 -9.91 28.59 -5.50
C ARG A 52 -9.84 29.97 -4.84
N SER A 53 -10.81 30.28 -3.98
CA SER A 53 -10.86 31.56 -3.28
C SER A 53 -9.64 31.76 -2.38
N ARG A 54 -9.24 30.70 -1.66
CA ARG A 54 -8.04 30.72 -0.81
C ARG A 54 -6.75 30.84 -1.62
N LEU A 55 -6.63 30.09 -2.72
CA LEU A 55 -5.50 30.18 -3.65
C LEU A 55 -5.29 31.61 -4.15
N LEU A 56 -6.38 32.29 -4.52
CA LEU A 56 -6.35 33.68 -5.00
C LEU A 56 -5.98 34.67 -3.89
N GLN A 57 -6.44 34.44 -2.65
CA GLN A 57 -6.06 35.25 -1.48
C GLN A 57 -4.55 35.12 -1.17
N ASP A 58 -4.03 33.89 -1.26
CA ASP A 58 -2.66 33.57 -0.88
C ASP A 58 -1.64 33.84 -2.02
N ARG A 59 -2.12 34.07 -3.25
CA ARG A 59 -1.30 34.35 -4.45
C ARG A 59 -0.27 35.46 -4.24
N ALA A 60 -0.66 36.58 -3.64
CA ALA A 60 0.24 37.70 -3.40
C ALA A 60 1.37 37.32 -2.42
N ALA A 61 1.05 36.60 -1.36
CA ALA A 61 2.03 36.13 -0.38
C ALA A 61 3.04 35.16 -1.01
N LEU A 62 2.57 34.19 -1.81
CA LEU A 62 3.43 33.23 -2.52
C LEU A 62 4.38 33.91 -3.52
N THR A 63 3.83 34.79 -4.36
CA THR A 63 4.59 35.45 -5.45
C THR A 63 5.55 36.53 -4.97
N GLN A 64 5.35 37.09 -3.78
CA GLN A 64 6.26 38.07 -3.16
C GLN A 64 7.31 37.43 -2.25
N LEU A 65 7.13 36.17 -1.82
CA LEU A 65 8.07 35.49 -0.95
C LEU A 65 9.44 35.34 -1.64
N ARG A 66 10.49 35.84 -0.99
CA ARG A 66 11.88 35.73 -1.45
C ARG A 66 12.71 35.11 -0.33
N HIS A 67 13.34 33.99 -0.62
CA HIS A 67 14.27 33.34 0.29
C HIS A 67 15.32 32.56 -0.51
N PRO A 68 16.61 32.55 -0.12
CA PRO A 68 17.65 31.83 -0.86
C PRO A 68 17.45 30.31 -0.94
N ASN A 69 16.62 29.75 -0.06
CA ASN A 69 16.30 28.31 0.00
C ASN A 69 14.90 27.95 -0.49
N LEU A 70 14.19 28.90 -1.12
CA LEU A 70 12.90 28.65 -1.78
C LEU A 70 12.99 29.08 -3.24
N ALA A 71 12.43 28.29 -4.15
CA ALA A 71 12.28 28.68 -5.54
C ALA A 71 11.30 29.85 -5.65
N ARG A 72 11.63 30.82 -6.52
CA ARG A 72 10.78 32.00 -6.72
C ARG A 72 9.50 31.59 -7.44
N VAL A 73 8.36 31.67 -6.75
CA VAL A 73 7.04 31.49 -7.37
C VAL A 73 6.75 32.72 -8.23
N ALA A 74 6.54 32.51 -9.52
CA ALA A 74 6.13 33.55 -10.45
C ALA A 74 4.61 33.68 -10.48
N GLU A 75 3.90 32.55 -10.48
CA GLU A 75 2.45 32.53 -10.57
C GLU A 75 1.87 31.31 -9.86
N VAL A 76 0.67 31.48 -9.33
CA VAL A 76 -0.18 30.39 -8.87
C VAL A 76 -1.58 30.66 -9.39
N GLY A 77 -2.23 29.63 -9.88
CA GLY A 77 -3.53 29.76 -10.51
C GLY A 77 -4.29 28.45 -10.55
N SER A 78 -5.51 28.53 -11.08
CA SER A 78 -6.34 27.38 -11.35
C SER A 78 -6.84 27.43 -12.79
N ALA A 79 -6.81 26.30 -13.47
CA ALA A 79 -7.44 26.12 -14.78
C ALA A 79 -8.48 25.01 -14.64
N GLU A 80 -9.74 25.29 -15.00
CA GLU A 80 -10.86 24.34 -14.83
C GLU A 80 -10.98 23.79 -13.39
N ALA A 81 -10.65 22.51 -13.18
CA ALA A 81 -10.65 21.84 -11.87
C ALA A 81 -9.24 21.67 -11.26
N ASP A 82 -8.21 22.20 -11.92
CA ASP A 82 -6.80 21.91 -11.64
C ASP A 82 -6.09 23.12 -11.02
N ILE A 83 -5.04 22.86 -10.24
CA ILE A 83 -4.18 23.88 -9.62
C ILE A 83 -2.83 23.82 -10.31
N PHE A 84 -2.26 24.99 -10.60
CA PHE A 84 -0.88 25.07 -11.06
C PHE A 84 -0.07 26.11 -10.28
N VAL A 85 1.22 25.82 -10.12
CA VAL A 85 2.22 26.73 -9.57
C VAL A 85 3.36 26.82 -10.57
N VAL A 86 3.67 28.04 -10.99
CA VAL A 86 4.80 28.34 -11.87
C VAL A 86 5.91 28.96 -11.05
N TYR A 87 7.12 28.39 -11.12
CA TYR A 87 8.28 28.85 -10.39
C TYR A 87 9.53 28.83 -11.26
N GLU A 88 10.51 29.66 -10.89
CA GLU A 88 11.82 29.66 -11.55
C GLU A 88 12.58 28.38 -11.23
N ARG A 89 13.10 27.71 -12.26
CA ARG A 89 13.91 26.50 -12.08
C ARG A 89 15.18 26.84 -11.30
N PRO A 90 15.41 26.26 -10.12
CA PRO A 90 16.68 26.46 -9.42
C PRO A 90 17.84 25.85 -10.22
N SER A 91 19.01 26.46 -10.12
CA SER A 91 20.25 25.88 -10.68
C SER A 91 20.64 24.61 -9.93
N GLY A 92 21.07 23.57 -10.64
CA GLY A 92 21.52 22.29 -10.06
C GLY A 92 20.69 21.11 -10.55
N GLU A 93 20.78 20.01 -9.81
CA GLU A 93 20.02 18.77 -10.04
C GLU A 93 19.03 18.54 -8.89
N HIS A 94 18.06 17.63 -9.07
CA HIS A 94 17.19 17.24 -7.96
C HIS A 94 17.99 16.42 -6.93
N LEU A 95 17.59 16.49 -5.66
CA LEU A 95 18.20 15.66 -4.61
C LEU A 95 18.01 14.17 -4.91
N SER A 96 16.91 13.77 -5.57
CA SER A 96 16.73 12.40 -6.07
C SER A 96 17.84 11.95 -7.01
N ASP A 97 18.29 12.84 -7.91
CA ASP A 97 19.33 12.54 -8.90
C ASP A 97 20.71 12.47 -8.22
N LEU A 98 20.95 13.39 -7.27
CA LEU A 98 22.14 13.33 -6.42
C LEU A 98 22.19 12.01 -5.64
N LEU A 99 21.09 11.56 -5.05
CA LEU A 99 21.04 10.31 -4.29
C LEU A 99 21.19 9.08 -5.17
N ALA A 100 20.67 9.10 -6.40
CA ALA A 100 20.89 8.01 -7.36
C ALA A 100 22.37 7.90 -7.75
N ARG A 101 23.08 9.03 -7.88
CA ARG A 101 24.51 9.08 -8.21
C ARG A 101 25.42 8.87 -7.00
N GLN A 102 25.00 9.36 -5.85
CA GLN A 102 25.73 9.37 -4.58
C GLN A 102 24.75 8.97 -3.45
N PRO A 103 24.58 7.66 -3.21
CA PRO A 103 23.61 7.15 -2.24
C PRO A 103 23.92 7.52 -0.79
N VAL A 104 25.16 7.90 -0.50
CA VAL A 104 25.66 8.18 0.85
C VAL A 104 26.21 9.61 0.91
N LEU A 105 25.68 10.39 1.84
CA LEU A 105 26.10 11.77 2.07
C LEU A 105 26.69 11.91 3.49
N PRO A 106 27.71 12.75 3.68
CA PRO A 106 28.23 13.01 5.02
C PRO A 106 27.17 13.60 5.95
N VAL A 107 27.10 13.13 7.19
CA VAL A 107 26.12 13.54 8.21
C VAL A 107 26.06 15.05 8.35
N GLY A 108 27.22 15.72 8.37
CA GLY A 108 27.26 17.17 8.44
C GLY A 108 26.52 17.78 7.24
N GLY A 109 26.77 17.28 6.03
CA GLY A 109 26.20 17.81 4.78
C GLY A 109 24.68 17.71 4.77
N ILE A 110 24.17 16.60 5.32
CA ILE A 110 22.74 16.34 5.51
C ILE A 110 22.13 17.35 6.48
N VAL A 111 22.72 17.51 7.67
CA VAL A 111 22.20 18.43 8.70
C VAL A 111 22.18 19.87 8.18
N ASP A 112 23.24 20.31 7.51
CA ASP A 112 23.30 21.65 6.91
C ASP A 112 22.28 21.85 5.78
N MET A 113 21.99 20.80 5.00
CA MET A 113 20.97 20.82 3.97
C MET A 113 19.56 20.97 4.58
N LEU A 114 19.24 20.17 5.60
CA LEU A 114 17.97 20.25 6.31
C LEU A 114 17.79 21.60 7.01
N MET A 115 18.89 22.18 7.53
CA MET A 115 18.86 23.51 8.10
C MET A 115 18.49 24.59 7.07
N GLN A 116 19.08 24.54 5.88
CA GLN A 116 18.73 25.42 4.77
C GLN A 116 17.26 25.31 4.36
N LEU A 117 16.75 24.08 4.23
CA LEU A 117 15.35 23.82 3.90
C LEU A 117 14.40 24.33 5.00
N GLY A 118 14.75 24.12 6.26
CA GLY A 118 14.00 24.62 7.40
C GLY A 118 13.94 26.15 7.46
N GLU A 119 15.01 26.86 7.11
CA GLU A 119 15.00 28.33 7.01
C GLU A 119 14.04 28.82 5.93
N GLY A 120 14.00 28.15 4.78
CA GLY A 120 12.99 28.40 3.75
C GLY A 120 11.57 28.17 4.25
N LEU A 121 11.31 27.03 4.88
CA LEU A 121 9.99 26.71 5.41
C LEU A 121 9.53 27.68 6.52
N ILE A 122 10.42 28.13 7.39
CA ILE A 122 10.11 29.18 8.38
C ILE A 122 9.65 30.47 7.70
N ALA A 123 10.35 30.90 6.64
CA ALA A 123 9.97 32.08 5.89
C ALA A 123 8.58 31.93 5.23
N ALA A 124 8.26 30.73 4.71
CA ALA A 124 6.95 30.41 4.15
C ALA A 124 5.85 30.36 5.23
N HIS A 125 6.10 29.68 6.35
CA HIS A 125 5.14 29.50 7.46
C HIS A 125 4.72 30.85 8.07
N ARG A 126 5.64 31.82 8.14
CA ARG A 126 5.34 33.20 8.58
C ARG A 126 4.35 33.94 7.67
N GLN A 127 4.26 33.54 6.41
CA GLN A 127 3.30 34.05 5.45
C GLN A 127 2.06 33.15 5.32
N GLY A 128 1.89 32.18 6.23
CA GLY A 128 0.78 31.21 6.20
C GLY A 128 0.90 30.13 5.12
N MET A 129 2.05 30.04 4.46
CA MET A 129 2.28 29.12 3.34
C MET A 129 2.91 27.82 3.83
N LEU A 130 2.40 26.70 3.36
CA LEU A 130 2.88 25.36 3.71
C LEU A 130 3.41 24.64 2.47
N HIS A 131 4.38 23.75 2.64
CA HIS A 131 4.78 22.86 1.54
C HIS A 131 3.89 21.61 1.51
N GLY A 132 3.73 20.93 2.65
CA GLY A 132 2.77 19.85 2.87
C GLY A 132 3.13 18.48 2.27
N ALA A 133 4.32 18.33 1.68
CA ALA A 133 4.85 17.09 1.08
C ALA A 133 6.33 17.24 0.66
N VAL A 134 7.22 17.63 1.59
CA VAL A 134 8.64 17.81 1.28
C VAL A 134 9.27 16.46 0.93
N SER A 135 9.91 16.34 -0.23
CA SER A 135 10.52 15.09 -0.72
C SER A 135 11.79 15.38 -1.54
N PRO A 136 12.63 14.37 -1.85
CA PRO A 136 13.84 14.58 -2.65
C PRO A 136 13.59 15.19 -4.03
N GLN A 137 12.45 14.88 -4.66
CA GLN A 137 12.08 15.43 -5.97
C GLN A 137 11.71 16.93 -5.89
N ALA A 138 11.35 17.43 -4.71
CA ALA A 138 11.06 18.85 -4.48
C ALA A 138 12.28 19.70 -4.10
N ILE A 139 13.47 19.08 -4.00
CA ILE A 139 14.68 19.76 -3.53
C ILE A 139 15.69 19.82 -4.67
N PHE A 140 16.13 21.01 -5.03
CA PHE A 140 17.27 21.22 -5.91
C PHE A 140 18.53 21.42 -5.09
N VAL A 141 19.60 20.75 -5.51
CA VAL A 141 20.92 20.82 -4.89
C VAL A 141 21.97 21.21 -5.90
N ARG A 142 22.91 22.04 -5.47
CA ARG A 142 24.13 22.36 -6.21
C ARG A 142 25.33 22.40 -5.27
N PRO A 143 26.55 22.12 -5.78
CA PRO A 143 27.75 22.19 -4.97
C PRO A 143 27.91 23.53 -4.24
N GLY A 144 28.24 23.45 -2.96
CA GLY A 144 28.62 24.58 -2.13
C GLY A 144 30.07 25.00 -2.36
N ARG A 145 30.54 25.97 -1.56
CA ARG A 145 31.95 26.41 -1.61
C ARG A 145 32.89 25.39 -0.97
N GLU A 146 32.40 24.68 0.03
CA GLU A 146 33.10 23.62 0.73
C GLU A 146 32.74 22.26 0.13
N LYS A 147 33.71 21.34 0.15
CA LYS A 147 33.49 19.96 -0.26
C LYS A 147 32.39 19.32 0.60
N ASP A 148 31.55 18.49 -0.02
CA ASP A 148 30.46 17.77 0.65
C ASP A 148 29.43 18.68 1.35
N ARG A 149 29.35 19.95 0.89
CA ARG A 149 28.30 20.90 1.25
C ARG A 149 27.50 21.25 0.01
N TRP A 150 26.19 21.40 0.18
CA TRP A 150 25.27 21.76 -0.90
C TRP A 150 24.52 23.04 -0.57
N ARG A 151 24.16 23.79 -1.62
CA ARG A 151 23.13 24.82 -1.56
C ARG A 151 21.81 24.19 -1.95
N ALA A 152 20.86 24.15 -1.02
CA ALA A 152 19.55 23.52 -1.22
C ALA A 152 18.45 24.55 -1.44
N THR A 153 17.60 24.31 -2.43
CA THR A 153 16.45 25.16 -2.78
C THR A 153 15.20 24.29 -2.87
N LEU A 154 14.16 24.62 -2.11
CA LEU A 154 12.89 23.91 -2.11
C LEU A 154 11.95 24.49 -3.17
N THR A 155 11.32 23.63 -3.98
CA THR A 155 10.33 23.99 -5.00
C THR A 155 8.90 23.69 -4.50
N HIS A 156 7.90 23.76 -5.38
CA HIS A 156 6.54 23.25 -5.16
C HIS A 156 5.75 23.89 -3.99
N LEU A 157 6.22 25.02 -3.45
CA LEU A 157 5.54 25.68 -2.34
C LEU A 157 4.08 26.05 -2.70
N GLY A 158 3.15 25.74 -1.78
CA GLY A 158 1.72 26.03 -1.94
C GLY A 158 0.95 25.01 -2.79
N ILE A 159 1.61 24.11 -3.52
CA ILE A 159 0.90 23.22 -4.46
C ILE A 159 -0.05 22.24 -3.74
N PHE A 160 0.38 21.70 -2.59
CA PHE A 160 -0.39 20.71 -1.81
C PHE A 160 -1.26 21.35 -0.72
N GLN A 161 -1.29 22.68 -0.64
CA GLN A 161 -2.05 23.41 0.38
C GLN A 161 -3.55 23.50 0.03
N TYR A 162 -3.88 23.48 -1.26
CA TYR A 162 -5.23 23.79 -1.76
C TYR A 162 -5.92 22.63 -2.51
N GLY A 163 -5.29 21.46 -2.68
CA GLY A 163 -5.86 20.32 -3.43
C GLY A 163 -6.50 19.23 -2.56
N GLN A 164 -7.35 18.38 -3.20
CA GLN A 164 -7.78 17.09 -2.64
C GLN A 164 -6.57 16.17 -2.40
N ASN A 165 -6.69 15.24 -1.44
CA ASN A 165 -5.61 14.40 -0.90
C ASN A 165 -5.11 13.27 -1.83
N ALA A 166 -5.20 13.46 -3.14
CA ALA A 166 -4.60 12.54 -4.10
C ALA A 166 -3.12 12.94 -4.27
N PHE A 167 -2.23 12.11 -3.76
CA PHE A 167 -0.78 12.26 -3.93
C PHE A 167 -0.27 11.18 -4.88
N PRO A 168 0.76 11.47 -5.68
CA PRO A 168 1.52 10.42 -6.35
C PRO A 168 2.03 9.40 -5.31
N PRO A 169 1.98 8.09 -5.59
CA PRO A 169 2.44 7.05 -4.67
C PRO A 169 3.87 7.27 -4.15
N GLU A 170 4.72 7.89 -4.97
CA GLU A 170 6.13 8.17 -4.66
C GLU A 170 6.31 9.18 -3.52
N LEU A 171 5.29 10.00 -3.23
CA LEU A 171 5.31 10.93 -2.09
C LEU A 171 4.91 10.27 -0.78
N SER A 172 4.24 9.11 -0.81
CA SER A 172 3.69 8.42 0.35
C SER A 172 4.68 8.27 1.52
N PRO A 173 5.96 7.88 1.29
CA PRO A 173 6.93 7.73 2.38
C PRO A 173 7.23 9.03 3.16
N TYR A 174 7.03 10.18 2.53
CA TYR A 174 7.35 11.50 3.08
C TYR A 174 6.13 12.23 3.66
N LEU A 175 4.94 11.72 3.40
CA LEU A 175 3.69 12.32 3.85
C LEU A 175 3.48 12.03 5.34
N ALA A 176 3.11 13.07 6.07
CA ALA A 176 2.71 12.91 7.46
C ALA A 176 1.44 12.05 7.56
N PRO A 177 1.27 11.23 8.63
CA PRO A 177 0.11 10.36 8.82
C PRO A 177 -1.23 11.06 8.62
N GLU A 178 -1.37 12.30 9.08
CA GLU A 178 -2.58 13.08 8.89
C GLU A 178 -2.88 13.38 7.41
N ARG A 179 -1.86 13.50 6.55
CA ARG A 179 -2.02 13.71 5.10
C ARG A 179 -2.49 12.44 4.40
N LEU A 180 -1.94 11.29 4.79
CA LEU A 180 -2.38 9.98 4.30
C LEU A 180 -3.84 9.68 4.69
N GLN A 181 -4.28 10.18 5.84
CA GLN A 181 -5.68 10.13 6.30
C GLN A 181 -6.60 11.15 5.62
N GLY A 182 -6.10 11.90 4.65
CA GLY A 182 -6.86 12.90 3.93
C GLY A 182 -7.12 14.21 4.70
N ARG A 183 -6.33 14.52 5.73
CA ARG A 183 -6.44 15.78 6.46
C ARG A 183 -5.57 16.87 5.82
N ALA A 184 -5.95 18.13 6.05
CA ALA A 184 -5.19 19.28 5.59
C ALA A 184 -3.78 19.33 6.23
N ALA A 185 -2.79 19.78 5.45
CA ALA A 185 -1.45 20.01 5.95
C ALA A 185 -1.43 21.12 7.01
N ASN A 186 -0.50 20.99 7.97
CA ASN A 186 -0.15 22.04 8.90
C ASN A 186 1.39 22.12 9.04
N GLY A 187 1.91 23.08 9.82
CA GLY A 187 3.36 23.24 9.99
C GLY A 187 4.08 22.01 10.56
N ARG A 188 3.38 21.15 11.33
CA ARG A 188 3.93 19.89 11.85
C ARG A 188 3.94 18.77 10.82
N SER A 189 3.24 18.93 9.69
CA SER A 189 3.37 18.04 8.53
C SER A 189 4.73 18.27 7.85
N ASP A 190 5.16 19.53 7.70
CA ASP A 190 6.50 19.84 7.16
C ASP A 190 7.63 19.40 8.11
N VAL A 191 7.43 19.48 9.44
CA VAL A 191 8.33 18.90 10.44
C VAL A 191 8.50 17.39 10.23
N PHE A 192 7.40 16.68 9.99
CA PHE A 192 7.44 15.24 9.75
C PHE A 192 8.23 14.90 8.50
N SER A 193 7.96 15.57 7.37
CA SER A 193 8.66 15.33 6.11
C SER A 193 10.17 15.60 6.21
N LEU A 194 10.58 16.66 6.92
CA LEU A 194 12.00 16.91 7.21
C LEU A 194 12.62 15.83 8.11
N GLY A 195 11.85 15.28 9.05
CA GLY A 195 12.28 14.17 9.90
C GLY A 195 12.49 12.87 9.11
N VAL A 196 11.60 12.57 8.15
CA VAL A 196 11.77 11.43 7.24
C VAL A 196 13.00 11.62 6.37
N LEU A 197 13.21 12.81 5.81
CA LEU A 197 14.42 13.12 5.04
C LEU A 197 15.69 12.95 5.89
N LEU A 198 15.70 13.39 7.15
CA LEU A 198 16.83 13.14 8.05
C LEU A 198 17.14 11.64 8.14
N LYS A 199 16.13 10.80 8.39
CA LYS A 199 16.30 9.34 8.49
C LYS A 199 16.83 8.72 7.21
N GLN A 200 16.25 9.08 6.07
CA GLN A 200 16.61 8.53 4.77
C GLN A 200 18.02 8.94 4.34
N LEU A 201 18.41 10.18 4.61
CA LEU A 201 19.70 10.70 4.16
C LEU A 201 20.85 10.16 5.01
N VAL A 202 20.65 9.99 6.33
CA VAL A 202 21.70 9.47 7.24
C VAL A 202 21.83 7.95 7.16
N ALA A 203 20.77 7.26 6.73
CA ALA A 203 20.74 5.82 6.52
C ALA A 203 20.02 5.52 5.20
N PRO A 204 20.75 5.13 4.13
CA PRO A 204 20.11 4.68 2.90
C PRO A 204 19.09 3.58 3.20
N ASN A 205 17.87 3.70 2.64
CA ASN A 205 16.68 2.89 2.94
C ASN A 205 15.94 3.21 4.26
N GLY A 206 16.34 4.26 4.99
CA GLY A 206 15.68 4.73 6.22
C GLY A 206 15.94 3.87 7.46
N ASN A 207 16.84 2.89 7.37
CA ASN A 207 17.17 1.97 8.46
C ASN A 207 18.20 2.59 9.42
N LEU A 208 17.72 3.35 10.40
CA LEU A 208 18.57 3.87 11.49
C LEU A 208 19.26 2.76 12.31
N GLY A 209 18.75 1.53 12.29
CA GLY A 209 19.38 0.39 12.96
C GLY A 209 20.77 0.07 12.41
N LEU A 210 20.99 0.21 11.10
CA LEU A 210 22.32 0.04 10.50
C LEU A 210 23.30 1.13 10.97
N LEU A 211 22.81 2.37 11.09
CA LEU A 211 23.60 3.47 11.65
C LEU A 211 23.93 3.22 13.13
N ALA A 212 22.98 2.73 13.92
CA ALA A 212 23.17 2.39 15.32
C ALA A 212 24.17 1.23 15.52
N GLN A 213 24.18 0.25 14.62
CA GLN A 213 25.14 -0.85 14.63
C GLN A 213 26.56 -0.39 14.29
N GLN A 214 26.73 0.43 13.24
CA GLN A 214 28.07 0.83 12.77
C GLN A 214 28.64 2.03 13.53
N ARG A 215 27.79 2.99 13.92
CA ARG A 215 28.14 4.25 14.58
C ARG A 215 27.12 4.60 15.66
N PRO A 216 27.09 3.84 16.77
CA PRO A 216 26.17 4.11 17.89
C PRO A 216 26.35 5.51 18.46
N ASP A 217 27.56 6.06 18.40
CA ASP A 217 27.89 7.42 18.83
C ASP A 217 27.21 8.50 17.97
N ILE A 218 27.03 8.27 16.66
CA ILE A 218 26.31 9.16 15.75
C ILE A 218 24.80 8.92 15.87
N ALA A 219 24.37 7.66 15.91
CA ALA A 219 22.97 7.29 16.03
C ALA A 219 22.32 7.88 17.30
N ALA A 220 23.00 7.80 18.44
CA ALA A 220 22.53 8.34 19.72
C ALA A 220 22.25 9.85 19.67
N LEU A 221 22.90 10.59 18.77
CA LEU A 221 22.69 12.03 18.58
C LEU A 221 21.54 12.32 17.60
N ILE A 222 21.43 11.54 16.51
CA ILE A 222 20.49 11.80 15.41
C ILE A 222 19.10 11.22 15.71
N GLU A 223 19.04 10.02 16.29
CA GLU A 223 17.80 9.27 16.48
C GLU A 223 16.76 10.00 17.33
N PRO A 224 17.10 10.69 18.45
CA PRO A 224 16.12 11.46 19.22
C PRO A 224 15.46 12.57 18.40
N VAL A 225 16.24 13.26 17.56
CA VAL A 225 15.73 14.34 16.70
C VAL A 225 14.82 13.76 15.62
N ALA A 226 15.27 12.69 14.96
CA ALA A 226 14.51 12.03 13.91
C ALA A 226 13.20 11.40 14.45
N GLN A 227 13.25 10.73 15.61
CA GLN A 227 12.10 10.10 16.24
C GLN A 227 11.06 11.13 16.69
N LYS A 228 11.49 12.22 17.33
CA LYS A 228 10.58 13.31 17.71
C LYS A 228 9.96 13.96 16.48
N ALA A 229 10.73 14.25 15.44
CA ALA A 229 10.20 14.85 14.20
C ALA A 229 9.18 13.94 13.48
N THR A 230 9.39 12.63 13.49
CA THR A 230 8.56 11.62 12.79
C THR A 230 7.52 10.93 13.68
N ALA A 231 7.22 11.47 14.86
CA ALA A 231 6.23 10.88 15.75
C ALA A 231 4.84 10.81 15.09
N VAL A 232 4.13 9.68 15.23
CA VAL A 232 2.79 9.49 14.62
C VAL A 232 1.80 10.53 15.17
N LYS A 233 1.75 10.69 16.50
CA LYS A 233 0.94 11.72 17.16
C LYS A 233 1.53 13.10 16.87
N MET A 234 0.77 13.97 16.20
CA MET A 234 1.19 15.35 15.87
C MET A 234 1.67 16.12 17.10
N THR A 235 1.02 15.93 18.25
CA THR A 235 1.36 16.61 19.52
C THR A 235 2.73 16.23 20.07
N ALA A 236 3.22 15.02 19.76
CA ALA A 236 4.53 14.53 20.15
C ALA A 236 5.68 15.05 19.25
N ARG A 237 5.36 15.63 18.09
CA ARG A 237 6.36 16.27 17.21
C ARG A 237 6.82 17.61 17.77
N TYR A 238 7.96 18.08 17.26
CA TYR A 238 8.34 19.49 17.40
C TYR A 238 7.16 20.40 17.01
N ARG A 239 6.91 21.45 17.80
CA ARG A 239 5.70 22.27 17.64
C ARG A 239 5.66 23.05 16.33
N SER A 240 6.83 23.26 15.74
CA SER A 240 7.09 24.13 14.59
C SER A 240 8.43 23.75 13.93
N VAL A 241 8.64 24.20 12.69
CA VAL A 241 9.93 24.03 12.00
C VAL A 241 11.02 24.80 12.74
N GLU A 242 10.71 25.93 13.38
CA GLU A 242 11.64 26.70 14.22
C GLU A 242 12.21 25.87 15.39
N GLU A 243 11.37 25.05 16.03
CA GLU A 243 11.81 24.19 17.14
C GLU A 243 12.69 23.03 16.62
N LEU A 244 12.31 22.43 15.49
CA LEU A 244 13.16 21.42 14.83
C LEU A 244 14.51 22.02 14.41
N MET A 245 14.52 23.24 13.88
CA MET A 245 15.73 23.97 13.51
C MET A 245 16.64 24.26 14.70
N HIS A 246 16.07 24.53 15.88
CA HIS A 246 16.87 24.64 17.11
C HIS A 246 17.53 23.30 17.46
N ALA A 247 16.80 22.19 17.37
CA ALA A 247 17.35 20.86 17.60
C ALA A 247 18.44 20.47 16.58
N LEU A 248 18.26 20.78 15.30
CA LEU A 248 19.26 20.54 14.25
C LEU A 248 20.53 21.38 14.47
N ARG A 249 20.40 22.63 14.92
CA ARG A 249 21.57 23.47 15.28
C ARG A 249 22.32 22.91 16.48
N GLN A 250 21.61 22.44 17.50
CA GLN A 250 22.23 21.76 18.64
C GLN A 250 22.95 20.48 18.18
N LEU A 251 22.29 19.63 17.39
CA LEU A 251 22.89 18.44 16.79
C LEU A 251 24.17 18.78 16.02
N ASN A 252 24.13 19.78 15.14
CA ASN A 252 25.30 20.22 14.37
C ASN A 252 26.43 20.74 15.27
N SER A 253 26.11 21.38 16.40
CA SER A 253 27.14 21.83 17.36
C SER A 253 27.74 20.70 18.18
N THR A 254 26.98 19.64 18.46
CA THR A 254 27.41 18.48 19.25
C THR A 254 28.24 17.50 18.43
N LEU A 255 27.95 17.34 17.14
CA LEU A 255 28.72 16.48 16.25
C LEU A 255 30.18 16.96 16.13
N SER A 256 31.13 16.06 16.38
CA SER A 256 32.55 16.29 16.12
C SER A 256 32.86 16.41 14.61
N ALA A 257 34.04 16.91 14.27
CA ALA A 257 34.47 17.03 12.86
C ALA A 257 34.48 15.67 12.14
N GLU A 258 34.92 14.61 12.82
CA GLU A 258 34.92 13.25 12.29
C GLU A 258 33.50 12.73 12.07
N GLN A 259 32.61 12.92 13.05
CA GLN A 259 31.21 12.51 12.93
C GLN A 259 30.47 13.26 11.81
N LYS A 260 30.83 14.52 11.54
CA LYS A 260 30.28 15.28 10.41
C LYS A 260 30.72 14.76 9.06
N GLN A 261 31.93 14.20 8.96
CA GLN A 261 32.46 13.65 7.72
C GLN A 261 31.95 12.22 7.46
N PHE A 262 31.51 11.51 8.50
CA PHE A 262 31.01 10.15 8.37
C PHE A 262 29.84 10.07 7.38
N ALA A 263 29.92 9.09 6.47
CA ALA A 263 28.84 8.66 5.61
C ALA A 263 28.64 7.15 5.78
N LEU A 264 27.41 6.71 6.06
CA LEU A 264 27.08 5.30 6.29
C LEU A 264 27.30 4.51 5.00
N GLY A 265 28.42 3.78 4.91
CA GLY A 265 28.91 3.11 3.70
C GLY A 265 30.42 3.20 3.47
N GLU A 266 31.16 4.00 4.26
CA GLU A 266 32.62 4.16 4.13
C GLU A 266 33.44 3.00 4.75
N ALA A 267 32.83 2.07 5.49
CA ALA A 267 33.52 1.04 6.29
C ALA A 267 34.00 -0.22 5.51
N ILE A 268 34.26 -0.14 4.20
CA ILE A 268 35.02 -1.17 3.46
C ILE A 268 36.40 -0.67 3.03
N ALA A 269 36.68 0.63 3.16
CA ALA A 269 37.99 1.19 2.85
C ALA A 269 38.51 1.95 4.07
N LEU A 270 39.29 1.27 4.93
CA LEU A 270 40.50 1.78 5.61
C LEU A 270 40.88 0.87 6.79
N SER A 271 41.81 -0.06 6.53
CA SER A 271 42.80 -0.48 7.52
C SER A 271 44.13 -0.75 6.81
N PRO A 272 45.27 -0.25 7.33
CA PRO A 272 46.56 -0.36 6.66
C PRO A 272 47.16 -1.77 6.87
N ARG A 273 47.50 -2.46 5.77
CA ARG A 273 48.15 -3.78 5.84
C ARG A 273 49.63 -3.64 6.25
N PRO A 274 50.13 -4.44 7.22
CA PRO A 274 51.57 -4.58 7.49
C PRO A 274 52.26 -5.34 6.34
N ALA A 275 53.51 -4.96 6.05
CA ALA A 275 54.33 -5.60 5.02
C ALA A 275 54.78 -7.01 5.42
N MET A 276 54.63 -7.98 4.51
CA MET A 276 55.29 -9.29 4.55
C MET A 276 55.60 -9.79 3.12
N PRO A 277 56.58 -10.72 2.96
CA PRO A 277 57.56 -10.70 1.88
C PRO A 277 57.13 -11.38 0.56
N ALA A 278 57.87 -11.05 -0.50
CA ALA A 278 57.57 -11.34 -1.89
C ALA A 278 57.50 -12.85 -2.24
N PRO A 279 56.50 -13.29 -3.04
CA PRO A 279 56.52 -14.58 -3.74
C PRO A 279 57.32 -14.51 -5.06
N PRO A 280 57.81 -15.65 -5.58
CA PRO A 280 58.65 -15.73 -6.78
C PRO A 280 57.89 -15.35 -8.06
N PRO A 281 58.60 -14.98 -9.14
CA PRO A 281 58.02 -14.27 -10.27
C PRO A 281 57.01 -15.13 -11.04
N PRO A 282 55.85 -14.57 -11.43
CA PRO A 282 54.87 -15.27 -12.24
C PRO A 282 55.37 -15.44 -13.67
N GLU A 283 55.17 -16.66 -14.19
CA GLU A 283 55.27 -16.97 -15.61
C GLU A 283 54.35 -16.05 -16.43
N THR A 284 54.81 -15.76 -17.64
CA THR A 284 54.23 -14.85 -18.63
C THR A 284 52.71 -14.94 -18.76
N PRO A 285 51.98 -13.79 -18.73
CA PRO A 285 50.55 -13.78 -18.93
C PRO A 285 50.18 -14.21 -20.35
N VAL A 286 49.32 -15.22 -20.44
CA VAL A 286 48.46 -15.49 -21.61
C VAL A 286 47.47 -14.32 -21.73
N PRO A 287 47.16 -13.82 -22.95
CA PRO A 287 46.31 -12.64 -23.11
C PRO A 287 44.87 -12.92 -22.63
N PRO A 288 44.16 -11.91 -22.11
CA PRO A 288 42.76 -12.07 -21.71
C PRO A 288 41.87 -12.36 -22.92
N ASP A 289 41.01 -13.35 -22.72
CA ASP A 289 39.97 -13.82 -23.62
C ASP A 289 39.12 -12.64 -24.14
N HIS A 290 39.16 -12.41 -25.46
CA HIS A 290 38.27 -11.47 -26.12
C HIS A 290 36.85 -12.04 -26.03
N GLY A 291 35.94 -11.31 -25.37
CA GLY A 291 34.53 -11.70 -25.29
C GLY A 291 34.00 -12.18 -26.64
N ASN A 292 33.40 -13.37 -26.65
CA ASN A 292 33.00 -14.11 -27.85
C ASN A 292 32.45 -13.20 -28.95
N ALA A 293 33.23 -13.08 -30.04
CA ALA A 293 32.89 -12.31 -31.23
C ALA A 293 31.64 -12.87 -31.97
N GLU A 294 31.19 -14.08 -31.63
CA GLU A 294 30.05 -14.77 -32.26
C GLU A 294 28.66 -14.23 -31.88
N GLN A 295 28.54 -13.37 -30.85
CA GLN A 295 27.25 -12.89 -30.33
C GLN A 295 26.93 -11.41 -30.65
N ALA A 296 27.78 -10.70 -31.39
CA ALA A 296 27.58 -9.28 -31.67
C ALA A 296 26.83 -9.05 -32.99
N GLU A 297 25.62 -8.45 -32.92
CA GLU A 297 24.81 -8.08 -34.11
C GLU A 297 25.44 -6.93 -34.94
N ALA A 298 26.37 -6.18 -34.33
CA ALA A 298 27.14 -5.13 -34.96
C ALA A 298 28.56 -5.07 -34.38
N ALA A 299 29.51 -4.55 -35.14
CA ALA A 299 30.88 -4.36 -34.67
C ALA A 299 31.45 -3.02 -35.12
N ILE A 300 32.32 -2.43 -34.30
CA ILE A 300 33.13 -1.26 -34.66
C ILE A 300 34.41 -1.73 -35.33
N THR A 301 34.63 -1.31 -36.56
CA THR A 301 35.94 -1.32 -37.21
C THR A 301 36.71 -0.08 -36.78
N ILE A 302 37.92 -0.27 -36.25
CA ILE A 302 38.84 0.75 -35.78
C ILE A 302 40.03 0.78 -36.75
N ALA A 303 40.24 1.91 -37.41
CA ALA A 303 41.33 2.12 -38.35
C ALA A 303 42.25 3.26 -37.87
N HIS A 304 43.57 3.09 -38.09
CA HIS A 304 44.60 4.08 -37.82
C HIS A 304 45.72 3.96 -38.87
N PRO A 305 46.40 5.04 -39.28
CA PRO A 305 47.46 4.97 -40.30
C PRO A 305 48.64 4.06 -39.92
N ASN A 306 48.96 3.96 -38.63
CA ASN A 306 50.14 3.26 -38.12
C ASN A 306 49.81 2.00 -37.28
N HIS A 307 48.52 1.66 -37.09
CA HIS A 307 48.12 0.47 -36.33
C HIS A 307 47.30 -0.47 -37.23
N PRO A 308 47.42 -1.81 -37.05
CA PRO A 308 46.58 -2.75 -37.77
C PRO A 308 45.10 -2.47 -37.45
N GLN A 309 44.26 -2.60 -38.47
CA GLN A 309 42.80 -2.47 -38.31
C GLN A 309 42.30 -3.50 -37.30
N ARG A 310 41.51 -3.06 -36.33
CA ARG A 310 40.91 -3.91 -35.29
C ARG A 310 39.40 -3.86 -35.38
N THR A 311 38.75 -4.91 -34.93
CA THR A 311 37.29 -4.95 -34.82
C THR A 311 36.91 -5.14 -33.36
N TYR A 312 35.95 -4.37 -32.89
CA TYR A 312 35.42 -4.44 -31.53
C TYR A 312 33.93 -4.78 -31.56
N PRO A 313 33.49 -5.87 -30.92
CA PRO A 313 32.07 -6.24 -30.90
C PRO A 313 31.26 -5.21 -30.10
N LEU A 314 30.13 -4.75 -30.64
CA LEU A 314 29.20 -3.88 -29.91
C LEU A 314 28.26 -4.73 -29.03
N ASN A 315 28.79 -5.26 -27.94
CA ASN A 315 28.10 -6.22 -27.06
C ASN A 315 27.79 -5.69 -25.65
N LYS A 316 28.00 -4.40 -25.40
CA LYS A 316 27.66 -3.72 -24.13
C LYS A 316 26.73 -2.54 -24.40
N TRP A 317 25.80 -2.28 -23.48
CA TRP A 317 24.91 -1.12 -23.54
C TRP A 317 25.66 0.22 -23.41
N LEU A 318 26.84 0.18 -22.77
CA LEU A 318 27.77 1.28 -22.60
C LEU A 318 29.19 0.84 -22.95
N ILE A 319 29.86 1.58 -23.82
CA ILE A 319 31.27 1.34 -24.18
C ILE A 319 32.03 2.64 -23.92
N THR A 320 33.02 2.57 -23.05
CA THR A 320 33.95 3.67 -22.79
C THR A 320 35.16 3.57 -23.72
N VAL A 321 35.56 4.68 -24.34
CA VAL A 321 36.65 4.74 -25.31
C VAL A 321 37.67 5.79 -24.88
N GLY A 322 38.96 5.46 -24.87
CA GLY A 322 40.05 6.40 -24.55
C GLY A 322 41.40 5.71 -24.32
N SER A 323 42.44 6.48 -23.98
CA SER A 323 43.81 5.96 -23.82
C SER A 323 44.07 5.27 -22.47
N SER A 324 43.20 5.47 -21.47
CA SER A 324 43.34 4.76 -20.19
C SER A 324 43.08 3.25 -20.37
N PRO A 325 43.89 2.39 -19.73
CA PRO A 325 43.65 0.94 -19.74
C PRO A 325 42.36 0.52 -19.02
N LYS A 326 41.68 1.47 -18.36
CA LYS A 326 40.38 1.25 -17.71
C LYS A 326 39.18 1.41 -18.66
N ASN A 327 39.39 1.76 -19.94
CA ASN A 327 38.31 1.87 -20.92
C ASN A 327 37.99 0.51 -21.55
N ASP A 328 36.74 0.35 -21.99
CA ASP A 328 36.29 -0.84 -22.72
C ASP A 328 36.97 -1.00 -24.08
N LEU A 329 37.19 0.12 -24.77
CA LEU A 329 37.98 0.21 -25.99
C LEU A 329 39.17 1.15 -25.74
N VAL A 330 40.35 0.56 -25.58
CA VAL A 330 41.60 1.29 -25.34
C VAL A 330 42.22 1.73 -26.66
N LEU A 331 42.38 3.04 -26.83
CA LEU A 331 43.03 3.66 -27.99
C LEU A 331 44.27 4.43 -27.51
N ASP A 332 45.44 3.83 -27.64
CA ASP A 332 46.70 4.34 -27.09
C ASP A 332 47.43 5.24 -28.10
N GLU A 333 47.07 6.52 -28.12
CA GLU A 333 47.75 7.58 -28.86
C GLU A 333 47.76 8.88 -28.05
N VAL A 334 48.74 9.74 -28.31
CA VAL A 334 48.95 11.00 -27.57
C VAL A 334 47.79 11.97 -27.73
N ASP A 335 47.07 11.90 -28.86
CA ASP A 335 45.91 12.74 -29.14
C ASP A 335 44.58 12.14 -28.65
N VAL A 336 44.61 11.00 -27.95
CA VAL A 336 43.44 10.39 -27.32
C VAL A 336 43.47 10.61 -25.81
N ALA A 337 42.44 11.28 -25.28
CA ALA A 337 42.31 11.49 -23.84
C ALA A 337 42.06 10.20 -23.05
N GLY A 338 42.43 10.22 -21.77
CA GLY A 338 42.29 9.07 -20.86
C GLY A 338 40.87 8.51 -20.79
N ARG A 339 39.83 9.36 -20.92
CA ARG A 339 38.44 8.97 -21.24
C ARG A 339 37.95 9.93 -22.32
N HIS A 340 37.86 9.47 -23.56
CA HIS A 340 37.67 10.34 -24.72
C HIS A 340 36.20 10.48 -25.09
N VAL A 341 35.54 9.38 -25.38
CA VAL A 341 34.12 9.33 -25.76
C VAL A 341 33.42 8.16 -25.07
N ARG A 342 32.10 8.25 -24.99
CA ARG A 342 31.24 7.16 -24.55
C ARG A 342 30.25 6.81 -25.65
N ILE A 343 30.13 5.52 -25.95
CA ILE A 343 29.20 5.00 -26.94
C ILE A 343 28.07 4.29 -26.18
N GLU A 344 26.84 4.72 -26.40
CA GLU A 344 25.65 4.29 -25.69
C GLU A 344 24.63 3.69 -26.65
N GLN A 345 24.05 2.55 -26.27
CA GLN A 345 22.93 1.97 -27.02
C GLN A 345 21.67 2.82 -26.82
N SER A 346 20.95 3.08 -27.90
CA SER A 346 19.70 3.83 -27.93
C SER A 346 18.59 3.00 -28.60
N GLU A 347 17.34 3.45 -28.50
CA GLU A 347 16.18 2.77 -29.08
C GLU A 347 16.28 2.57 -30.61
N THR A 348 17.11 3.35 -31.31
CA THR A 348 17.22 3.34 -32.78
C THR A 348 18.64 3.05 -33.31
N GLY A 349 19.60 2.70 -32.44
CA GLY A 349 20.99 2.44 -32.83
C GLY A 349 21.99 2.85 -31.75
N TRP A 350 23.09 3.48 -32.13
CA TRP A 350 24.17 3.90 -31.21
C TRP A 350 24.25 5.42 -31.13
N THR A 351 24.54 5.94 -29.93
CA THR A 351 24.81 7.36 -29.67
C THR A 351 26.22 7.53 -29.14
N VAL A 352 26.85 8.66 -29.44
CA VAL A 352 28.20 9.01 -29.00
C VAL A 352 28.12 10.28 -28.19
N VAL A 353 28.81 10.30 -27.05
CA VAL A 353 28.98 11.46 -26.18
C VAL A 353 30.47 11.80 -26.12
N ASP A 354 30.84 13.01 -26.54
CA ASP A 354 32.17 13.57 -26.30
C ASP A 354 32.26 13.99 -24.83
N LEU A 355 33.30 13.53 -24.11
CA LEU A 355 33.50 13.79 -22.69
C LEU A 355 34.26 15.11 -22.40
N GLY A 356 34.31 16.03 -23.36
CA GLY A 356 34.79 17.40 -23.19
C GLY A 356 36.29 17.58 -23.30
N ASN A 357 36.96 16.78 -24.14
CA ASN A 357 38.42 16.83 -24.27
C ASN A 357 38.90 17.89 -25.29
N ALA A 358 40.18 18.29 -25.18
CA ALA A 358 40.79 19.26 -26.10
C ALA A 358 40.99 18.71 -27.53
N SER A 359 41.07 17.37 -27.65
CA SER A 359 41.18 16.65 -28.92
C SER A 359 39.86 16.66 -29.70
N ARG A 360 39.94 16.57 -31.03
CA ARG A 360 38.76 16.64 -31.91
C ARG A 360 38.00 15.31 -31.90
N THR A 361 36.75 15.30 -31.40
CA THR A 361 35.77 14.26 -31.69
C THR A 361 34.83 14.74 -32.78
N GLU A 362 34.74 13.99 -33.88
CA GLU A 362 33.93 14.37 -35.03
C GLU A 362 33.16 13.17 -35.58
N ILE A 363 31.93 13.38 -36.06
CA ILE A 363 31.22 12.39 -36.88
C ILE A 363 31.17 12.91 -38.32
N ASN A 364 31.76 12.18 -39.27
CA ASN A 364 31.90 12.58 -40.67
C ASN A 364 32.45 14.02 -40.86
N GLY A 365 33.39 14.43 -40.01
CA GLY A 365 34.00 15.78 -40.04
C GLY A 365 33.20 16.88 -39.33
N THR A 366 32.06 16.55 -38.72
CA THR A 366 31.29 17.51 -37.89
C THR A 366 31.65 17.33 -36.43
N ARG A 367 32.16 18.40 -35.80
CA ARG A 367 32.56 18.39 -34.39
C ARG A 367 31.38 18.21 -33.46
N LEU A 368 31.51 17.29 -32.51
CA LEU A 368 30.51 17.06 -31.47
C LEU A 368 30.62 18.10 -30.36
N LEU A 369 29.48 18.44 -29.75
CA LEU A 369 29.46 19.27 -28.54
C LEU A 369 29.70 18.37 -27.31
N PRO A 370 30.54 18.82 -26.35
CA PRO A 370 30.75 18.09 -25.09
C PRO A 370 29.44 17.80 -24.36
N ASP A 371 29.32 16.59 -23.81
CA ASP A 371 28.20 16.10 -23.01
C ASP A 371 26.83 16.09 -23.72
N VAL A 372 26.82 16.28 -25.04
CA VAL A 372 25.59 16.16 -25.86
C VAL A 372 25.57 14.79 -26.54
N LYS A 373 24.46 14.05 -26.35
CA LYS A 373 24.23 12.77 -27.02
C LYS A 373 23.99 13.00 -28.52
N GLN A 374 24.91 12.51 -29.35
CA GLN A 374 24.76 12.54 -30.80
C GLN A 374 24.47 11.14 -31.34
N VAL A 375 23.46 10.98 -32.18
CA VAL A 375 23.20 9.70 -32.88
C VAL A 375 24.32 9.39 -33.86
N TRP A 376 24.84 8.17 -33.82
CA TRP A 376 25.89 7.65 -34.70
C TRP A 376 25.33 6.52 -35.57
N HIS A 377 25.07 6.82 -36.84
CA HIS A 377 24.46 5.90 -37.79
C HIS A 377 25.48 4.93 -38.40
N PRO A 378 25.04 3.73 -38.85
CA PRO A 378 25.95 2.74 -39.40
C PRO A 378 26.63 3.29 -40.65
N GLY A 379 27.93 3.10 -40.73
CA GLY A 379 28.75 3.60 -41.82
C GLY A 379 29.30 5.01 -41.67
N GLN A 380 28.86 5.80 -40.70
CA GLN A 380 29.46 7.09 -40.37
C GLN A 380 30.82 6.89 -39.68
N ILE A 381 31.80 7.73 -40.01
CA ILE A 381 33.12 7.71 -39.40
C ILE A 381 33.08 8.59 -38.15
N LEU A 382 33.25 7.96 -36.98
CA LEU A 382 33.53 8.65 -35.74
C LEU A 382 35.04 8.79 -35.59
N GLN A 383 35.54 10.02 -35.63
CA GLN A 383 36.94 10.34 -35.42
C GLN A 383 37.18 10.56 -33.92
N VAL A 384 38.12 9.81 -33.34
CA VAL A 384 38.56 9.92 -31.94
C VAL A 384 40.08 10.08 -31.94
N GLY A 385 40.57 11.31 -31.87
CA GLY A 385 42.00 11.60 -32.15
C GLY A 385 42.38 11.13 -33.56
N SER A 386 43.48 10.39 -33.68
CA SER A 386 43.94 9.86 -34.96
C SER A 386 43.20 8.58 -35.42
N PHE A 387 42.30 8.03 -34.60
CA PHE A 387 41.53 6.82 -34.93
C PHE A 387 40.21 7.12 -35.62
N ALA A 388 39.93 6.37 -36.68
CA ALA A 388 38.64 6.35 -37.37
C ALA A 388 37.85 5.11 -36.97
N LEU A 389 36.72 5.30 -36.30
CA LEU A 389 35.81 4.24 -35.88
C LEU A 389 34.60 4.22 -36.82
N ARG A 390 34.17 3.02 -37.23
CA ARG A 390 32.97 2.81 -38.05
C ARG A 390 32.24 1.57 -37.60
N TRP A 391 30.95 1.67 -37.30
CA TRP A 391 30.16 0.47 -37.00
C TRP A 391 29.33 0.00 -38.19
N GLN A 392 29.15 -1.33 -38.27
CA GLN A 392 28.30 -1.99 -39.27
C GLN A 392 27.57 -3.19 -38.65
N PRO A 393 26.34 -3.51 -39.11
CA PRO A 393 25.63 -4.73 -38.75
C PRO A 393 26.24 -5.96 -39.46
N VAL A 394 26.31 -7.10 -38.76
CA VAL A 394 26.90 -8.35 -39.28
C VAL A 394 25.85 -9.11 -40.12
N GLN A 395 26.11 -9.38 -41.41
CA GLN A 395 25.16 -10.11 -42.28
C GLN A 395 25.39 -11.64 -42.27
N PRO A 396 24.33 -12.49 -42.23
CA PRO A 396 24.45 -13.93 -42.34
C PRO A 396 24.55 -14.42 -43.80
N VAL A 397 25.47 -15.35 -44.07
CA VAL A 397 25.70 -15.98 -45.38
C VAL A 397 24.65 -17.06 -45.65
N ALA A 398 24.07 -17.05 -46.86
CA ALA A 398 22.95 -17.90 -47.27
C ALA A 398 23.36 -19.21 -47.98
N ALA A 399 22.47 -20.20 -47.84
CA ALA A 399 22.29 -21.44 -48.62
C ALA A 399 23.26 -22.61 -48.36
N VAL A 400 22.74 -23.70 -47.78
CA VAL A 400 22.63 -25.05 -48.39
C VAL A 400 21.83 -25.99 -47.48
N SER A 401 20.86 -26.68 -48.11
CA SER A 401 20.18 -27.93 -47.75
C SER A 401 19.10 -27.96 -46.66
N GLN A 402 17.87 -27.82 -47.17
CA GLN A 402 16.54 -28.15 -46.63
C GLN A 402 16.33 -29.64 -46.25
N GLN A 403 17.38 -30.36 -45.84
CA GLN A 403 17.30 -31.80 -45.53
C GLN A 403 17.73 -32.15 -44.09
N MET A 404 18.18 -31.17 -43.29
CA MET A 404 18.29 -31.26 -41.82
C MET A 404 17.08 -30.68 -41.08
N LEU A 405 16.00 -30.33 -41.80
CA LEU A 405 14.84 -29.60 -41.30
C LEU A 405 13.88 -30.41 -40.40
N ARG A 406 14.38 -31.42 -39.68
CA ARG A 406 13.58 -32.24 -38.75
C ARG A 406 14.23 -32.52 -37.39
N MET A 407 15.35 -31.90 -37.02
CA MET A 407 15.88 -32.00 -35.65
C MET A 407 16.33 -30.64 -35.10
N SER A 408 15.59 -30.18 -34.07
CA SER A 408 15.74 -29.02 -33.17
C SER A 408 16.07 -27.65 -33.79
N ALA A 409 15.04 -26.94 -34.25
CA ALA A 409 15.07 -25.48 -34.18
C ALA A 409 14.69 -25.08 -32.75
N LYS A 410 15.71 -24.88 -31.90
CA LYS A 410 15.56 -24.31 -30.55
C LYS A 410 14.69 -23.04 -30.62
N SER A 411 13.60 -22.96 -29.84
CA SER A 411 12.63 -21.85 -29.85
C SER A 411 12.11 -21.51 -28.45
N LEU A 412 11.32 -20.44 -28.30
CA LEU A 412 10.60 -20.17 -27.05
C LEU A 412 9.33 -21.04 -26.97
N HIS A 413 9.14 -21.73 -25.85
CA HIS A 413 7.94 -22.49 -25.55
C HIS A 413 7.22 -21.89 -24.35
N LEU A 414 5.92 -21.64 -24.50
CA LEU A 414 5.04 -21.19 -23.43
C LEU A 414 4.11 -22.34 -23.04
N HIS A 415 4.03 -22.63 -21.75
CA HIS A 415 3.14 -23.65 -21.24
C HIS A 415 2.45 -23.15 -19.96
N LEU A 416 1.12 -23.21 -19.93
CA LEU A 416 0.32 -22.74 -18.81
C LEU A 416 -0.12 -23.91 -17.92
N LYS A 417 0.09 -23.81 -16.60
CA LYS A 417 -0.27 -24.85 -15.62
C LYS A 417 -1.10 -24.26 -14.46
N PRO A 418 -2.30 -24.77 -14.14
CA PRO A 418 -3.09 -25.70 -14.96
C PRO A 418 -3.61 -25.01 -16.23
N ALA A 419 -4.02 -25.75 -17.26
CA ALA A 419 -4.62 -25.13 -18.46
C ALA A 419 -6.05 -24.60 -18.19
N ASN A 420 -6.75 -25.16 -17.20
CA ASN A 420 -8.07 -24.73 -16.77
C ASN A 420 -8.10 -24.61 -15.25
N ALA A 421 -8.76 -23.60 -14.73
CA ALA A 421 -8.98 -23.44 -13.30
C ALA A 421 -10.38 -22.88 -13.02
N GLN A 422 -10.95 -23.22 -11.87
CA GLN A 422 -12.24 -22.72 -11.42
C GLN A 422 -12.03 -21.60 -10.40
N VAL A 423 -12.90 -20.60 -10.41
CA VAL A 423 -12.83 -19.50 -9.46
C VAL A 423 -14.23 -18.98 -9.14
N LYS A 424 -14.52 -18.75 -7.86
CA LYS A 424 -15.72 -18.01 -7.45
C LYS A 424 -15.45 -16.51 -7.54
N PRO A 425 -16.40 -15.70 -8.04
CA PRO A 425 -16.30 -14.23 -7.98
C PRO A 425 -15.87 -13.71 -6.59
N GLY A 426 -14.82 -12.89 -6.56
CA GLY A 426 -14.18 -12.37 -5.35
C GLY A 426 -12.97 -13.17 -4.86
N GLN A 427 -12.85 -14.44 -5.26
CA GLN A 427 -11.65 -15.26 -5.04
C GLN A 427 -10.71 -15.16 -6.25
N PHE A 428 -9.47 -15.56 -6.06
CA PHE A 428 -8.47 -15.61 -7.12
C PHE A 428 -8.14 -17.07 -7.47
N THR A 429 -7.64 -17.27 -8.69
CA THR A 429 -7.01 -18.51 -9.10
C THR A 429 -5.69 -18.20 -9.79
N SER A 430 -4.74 -19.10 -9.70
CA SER A 430 -3.36 -18.87 -10.16
C SER A 430 -2.99 -19.86 -11.24
N TYR A 431 -2.35 -19.32 -12.27
CA TYR A 431 -1.70 -20.07 -13.34
C TYR A 431 -0.20 -19.83 -13.26
N ILE A 432 0.59 -20.87 -13.54
CA ILE A 432 2.02 -20.76 -13.74
C ILE A 432 2.27 -20.82 -15.24
N LEU A 433 2.75 -19.72 -15.79
CA LEU A 433 3.25 -19.64 -17.16
C LEU A 433 4.72 -20.03 -17.17
N ASP A 434 5.00 -21.24 -17.63
CA ASP A 434 6.34 -21.78 -17.84
C ASP A 434 6.83 -21.34 -19.22
N ILE A 435 7.86 -20.48 -19.23
CA ILE A 435 8.45 -19.96 -20.46
C ILE A 435 9.84 -20.51 -20.61
N THR A 436 9.98 -21.51 -21.47
CA THR A 436 11.23 -22.19 -21.76
C THR A 436 11.89 -21.52 -22.96
N ASN A 437 13.06 -20.95 -22.75
CA ASN A 437 13.90 -20.48 -23.84
C ASN A 437 14.89 -21.57 -24.21
N GLU A 438 14.61 -22.31 -25.29
CA GLU A 438 15.54 -23.34 -25.76
C GLU A 438 16.66 -22.73 -26.62
N THR A 439 16.62 -21.44 -26.93
CA THR A 439 17.64 -20.78 -27.75
C THR A 439 18.90 -20.47 -26.94
N GLN A 440 19.99 -20.17 -27.66
CA GLN A 440 21.25 -19.77 -27.05
C GLN A 440 21.36 -18.25 -26.79
N ALA A 441 20.27 -17.51 -27.01
CA ALA A 441 20.22 -16.06 -26.84
C ALA A 441 19.27 -15.68 -25.71
N TRP A 442 19.59 -14.60 -24.99
CA TRP A 442 18.66 -14.00 -24.04
C TRP A 442 17.46 -13.44 -24.79
N HIS A 443 16.26 -13.67 -24.26
CA HIS A 443 15.06 -13.06 -24.80
C HIS A 443 14.46 -12.11 -23.77
N GLN A 444 14.20 -10.88 -24.20
CA GLN A 444 13.32 -9.98 -23.46
C GLN A 444 11.92 -10.08 -24.05
N ILE A 445 10.98 -10.52 -23.24
CA ILE A 445 9.60 -10.72 -23.68
C ILE A 445 8.65 -9.77 -22.95
N LYS A 446 7.70 -9.21 -23.70
CA LYS A 446 6.53 -8.54 -23.14
C LYS A 446 5.36 -9.50 -23.15
N LEU A 447 4.70 -9.64 -22.01
CA LEU A 447 3.53 -10.50 -21.84
C LEU A 447 2.26 -9.68 -21.91
N SER A 448 1.23 -10.24 -22.51
CA SER A 448 -0.13 -9.70 -22.50
C SER A 448 -1.13 -10.85 -22.43
N VAL A 449 -2.22 -10.66 -21.69
CA VAL A 449 -3.31 -11.63 -21.59
C VAL A 449 -4.55 -11.05 -22.24
N ASN A 450 -5.13 -11.81 -23.17
CA ASN A 450 -6.31 -11.43 -23.94
C ASN A 450 -7.45 -12.42 -23.69
N GLY A 451 -8.69 -11.99 -23.92
CA GLY A 451 -9.89 -12.87 -23.84
C GLY A 451 -10.66 -12.76 -22.52
N ILE A 452 -10.07 -12.17 -21.48
CA ILE A 452 -10.74 -11.81 -20.23
C ILE A 452 -10.49 -10.34 -19.88
N PRO A 453 -11.36 -9.69 -19.07
CA PRO A 453 -11.19 -8.30 -18.70
C PRO A 453 -9.86 -8.04 -17.99
N SER A 454 -9.17 -6.95 -18.35
CA SER A 454 -7.85 -6.62 -17.80
C SER A 454 -7.88 -6.43 -16.29
N GLU A 455 -9.01 -5.99 -15.73
CA GLU A 455 -9.21 -5.82 -14.29
C GLU A 455 -9.33 -7.13 -13.52
N TRP A 456 -9.43 -8.29 -14.19
CA TRP A 456 -9.35 -9.60 -13.55
C TRP A 456 -7.90 -10.09 -13.44
N ILE A 457 -6.97 -9.50 -14.21
CA ILE A 457 -5.63 -10.04 -14.42
C ILE A 457 -4.62 -9.32 -13.53
N PHE A 458 -3.87 -10.12 -12.77
CA PHE A 458 -2.75 -9.65 -11.96
C PHE A 458 -1.49 -10.42 -12.36
N MET A 459 -0.50 -9.71 -12.88
CA MET A 459 0.76 -10.28 -13.39
C MET A 459 1.89 -9.28 -13.15
N GLU A 460 2.90 -9.69 -12.38
CA GLU A 460 3.91 -8.76 -11.85
C GLU A 460 5.13 -8.55 -12.74
N ALA A 461 5.30 -9.34 -13.81
CA ALA A 461 6.54 -9.31 -14.59
C ALA A 461 6.28 -9.01 -16.08
N SER A 462 6.52 -7.76 -16.47
CA SER A 462 6.72 -7.40 -17.88
C SER A 462 7.45 -6.06 -18.04
N PRO A 463 8.52 -5.96 -18.84
CA PRO A 463 9.13 -7.04 -19.62
C PRO A 463 9.96 -8.02 -18.77
N ILE A 464 10.00 -9.29 -19.16
CA ILE A 464 10.78 -10.36 -18.48
C ILE A 464 11.99 -10.72 -19.33
N GLN A 465 13.12 -10.97 -18.68
CA GLN A 465 14.31 -11.54 -19.32
C GLN A 465 14.35 -13.05 -19.10
N ILE A 466 14.51 -13.81 -20.18
CA ILE A 466 14.61 -15.27 -20.15
C ILE A 466 16.02 -15.66 -20.58
N PRO A 467 16.82 -16.27 -19.70
CA PRO A 467 18.16 -16.74 -20.04
C PRO A 467 18.13 -17.81 -21.14
N PRO A 468 19.22 -17.95 -21.92
CA PRO A 468 19.41 -19.07 -22.83
C PRO A 468 19.26 -20.42 -22.13
N GLU A 469 18.64 -21.39 -22.80
CA GLU A 469 18.50 -22.79 -22.35
C GLU A 469 17.92 -22.94 -20.93
N ARG A 470 17.09 -21.97 -20.50
CA ARG A 470 16.47 -21.92 -19.17
C ARG A 470 14.97 -21.66 -19.28
N SER A 471 14.24 -22.08 -18.24
CA SER A 471 12.83 -21.76 -18.06
C SER A 471 12.66 -20.69 -16.99
N VAL A 472 11.71 -19.78 -17.21
CA VAL A 472 11.24 -18.81 -16.23
C VAL A 472 9.77 -19.08 -15.95
N LEU A 473 9.42 -19.20 -14.66
CA LEU A 473 8.05 -19.37 -14.22
C LEU A 473 7.46 -18.01 -13.88
N VAL A 474 6.37 -17.65 -14.55
CA VAL A 474 5.67 -16.38 -14.33
C VAL A 474 4.30 -16.68 -13.73
N PRO A 475 4.02 -16.23 -12.50
CA PRO A 475 2.68 -16.36 -11.94
C PRO A 475 1.72 -15.40 -12.66
N LEU A 476 0.58 -15.95 -13.09
CA LEU A 476 -0.55 -15.22 -13.66
C LEU A 476 -1.76 -15.48 -12.76
N THR A 477 -2.21 -14.43 -12.08
CA THR A 477 -3.34 -14.50 -11.17
C THR A 477 -4.59 -13.93 -11.85
N ILE A 478 -5.71 -14.63 -11.72
CA ILE A 478 -7.01 -14.22 -12.26
C ILE A 478 -8.03 -14.14 -11.12
N GLN A 479 -8.56 -12.94 -10.87
CA GLN A 479 -9.55 -12.65 -9.83
C GLN A 479 -10.75 -11.90 -10.41
N PRO A 480 -11.82 -12.61 -10.79
CA PRO A 480 -13.07 -11.97 -11.18
C PRO A 480 -13.67 -11.21 -9.98
N PRO A 481 -14.24 -10.00 -10.18
CA PRO A 481 -14.79 -9.20 -9.10
C PRO A 481 -16.03 -9.88 -8.48
N LYS A 482 -16.28 -9.65 -7.20
CA LYS A 482 -17.46 -10.14 -6.46
C LYS A 482 -18.73 -9.36 -6.85
N HIS A 483 -19.07 -9.38 -8.13
CA HIS A 483 -20.14 -8.58 -8.72
C HIS A 483 -20.79 -9.32 -9.89
N SER A 484 -22.01 -8.93 -10.27
CA SER A 484 -22.79 -9.53 -11.37
C SER A 484 -22.17 -9.38 -12.77
N SER A 485 -21.10 -8.59 -12.89
CA SER A 485 -20.27 -8.45 -14.10
C SER A 485 -19.40 -9.68 -14.35
N ALA A 486 -19.04 -10.45 -13.31
CA ALA A 486 -18.31 -11.72 -13.44
C ALA A 486 -19.23 -12.84 -13.91
N LYS A 487 -19.53 -12.90 -15.22
CA LYS A 487 -20.51 -13.83 -15.79
C LYS A 487 -20.16 -15.29 -15.47
N LEU A 488 -21.18 -16.08 -15.13
CA LEU A 488 -21.06 -17.53 -14.97
C LEU A 488 -20.58 -18.20 -16.27
N GLY A 489 -19.68 -19.18 -16.15
CA GLY A 489 -19.29 -20.05 -17.25
C GLY A 489 -17.80 -19.99 -17.57
N GLN A 490 -17.43 -20.58 -18.69
CA GLN A 490 -16.03 -20.66 -19.12
C GLN A 490 -15.61 -19.36 -19.81
N HIS A 491 -14.49 -18.80 -19.37
CA HIS A 491 -13.85 -17.65 -20.01
C HIS A 491 -12.48 -18.07 -20.53
N PRO A 492 -12.36 -18.34 -21.84
CA PRO A 492 -11.07 -18.64 -22.44
C PRO A 492 -10.20 -17.38 -22.50
N PHE A 493 -8.92 -17.53 -22.22
CA PHE A 493 -7.94 -16.47 -22.39
C PHE A 493 -6.68 -16.98 -23.08
N GLU A 494 -5.95 -16.07 -23.68
CA GLU A 494 -4.71 -16.33 -24.40
C GLU A 494 -3.61 -15.45 -23.81
N VAL A 495 -2.50 -16.08 -23.45
CA VAL A 495 -1.29 -15.38 -23.03
C VAL A 495 -0.37 -15.27 -24.24
N MET A 496 0.03 -14.05 -24.59
CA MET A 496 0.93 -13.76 -25.69
C MET A 496 2.28 -13.27 -25.16
N ALA A 497 3.37 -13.79 -25.71
CA ALA A 497 4.72 -13.27 -25.52
C ALA A 497 5.22 -12.63 -26.82
N ALA A 498 5.55 -11.34 -26.74
CA ALA A 498 6.21 -10.58 -27.79
C ALA A 498 7.70 -10.45 -27.48
N VAL A 499 8.56 -11.01 -28.33
CA VAL A 499 10.02 -10.88 -28.22
C VAL A 499 10.44 -9.54 -28.84
N ASN A 500 11.15 -8.71 -28.07
CA ASN A 500 11.65 -7.43 -28.58
C ASN A 500 12.58 -7.64 -29.78
N GLY A 501 12.36 -6.89 -30.87
CA GLY A 501 13.19 -6.93 -32.09
C GLY A 501 12.72 -7.92 -33.18
N GLN A 502 11.76 -8.81 -32.89
CA GLN A 502 11.22 -9.79 -33.85
C GLN A 502 9.76 -9.42 -34.19
N GLN A 503 9.52 -8.67 -35.26
CA GLN A 503 8.16 -8.21 -35.62
C GLN A 503 7.20 -9.32 -36.10
N ALA A 504 7.69 -10.56 -36.32
CA ALA A 504 6.94 -11.62 -36.99
C ALA A 504 6.73 -12.93 -36.19
N GLN A 505 7.42 -13.17 -35.07
CA GLN A 505 7.23 -14.38 -34.25
C GLN A 505 6.47 -14.05 -32.97
N ARG A 506 5.22 -14.56 -32.87
CA ARG A 506 4.36 -14.42 -31.69
C ARG A 506 4.17 -15.78 -31.04
N TYR A 507 4.62 -15.91 -29.80
CA TYR A 507 4.41 -17.12 -29.01
C TYR A 507 3.16 -16.94 -28.16
N HIS A 508 2.35 -17.99 -28.05
CA HIS A 508 1.12 -17.94 -27.29
C HIS A 508 0.80 -19.28 -26.65
N CYS A 509 0.08 -19.24 -25.54
CA CYS A 509 -0.59 -20.38 -24.96
C CYS A 509 -1.98 -19.97 -24.47
N SER A 510 -2.92 -20.90 -24.48
CA SER A 510 -4.30 -20.63 -24.04
C SER A 510 -4.58 -21.26 -22.68
N GLY A 511 -5.41 -20.58 -21.89
CA GLY A 511 -6.00 -21.09 -20.67
C GLY A 511 -7.49 -20.86 -20.63
N LYS A 512 -8.17 -21.44 -19.64
CA LYS A 512 -9.58 -21.12 -19.37
C LYS A 512 -9.79 -20.92 -17.88
N VAL A 513 -10.55 -19.88 -17.53
CA VAL A 513 -11.04 -19.67 -16.18
C VAL A 513 -12.54 -19.93 -16.15
N ASP A 514 -12.95 -20.92 -15.35
CA ASP A 514 -14.34 -21.31 -15.17
C ASP A 514 -14.90 -20.54 -13.97
N VAL A 515 -15.63 -19.47 -14.26
CA VAL A 515 -16.25 -18.63 -13.23
C VAL A 515 -17.47 -19.35 -12.68
N LEU A 516 -17.41 -19.68 -11.39
CA LEU A 516 -18.43 -20.44 -10.68
C LEU A 516 -19.66 -19.58 -10.34
N PRO A 517 -20.82 -20.24 -10.11
CA PRO A 517 -22.03 -19.53 -9.70
C PRO A 517 -21.86 -18.90 -8.32
N PHE A 518 -22.30 -17.65 -8.21
CA PHE A 518 -22.24 -16.80 -7.03
C PHE A 518 -23.57 -16.09 -6.87
N GLN A 519 -24.18 -16.26 -5.70
CA GLN A 519 -25.43 -15.61 -5.32
C GLN A 519 -25.16 -14.62 -4.21
N ASN A 520 -25.53 -13.37 -4.41
CA ASN A 520 -25.61 -12.37 -3.35
C ASN A 520 -26.87 -11.54 -3.59
N VAL A 521 -27.83 -11.63 -2.69
CA VAL A 521 -29.04 -10.82 -2.75
C VAL A 521 -29.01 -9.86 -1.59
N GLU A 522 -29.27 -8.60 -1.86
CA GLU A 522 -29.36 -7.56 -0.84
C GLU A 522 -30.74 -6.92 -0.89
N THR A 523 -31.15 -6.43 0.26
CA THR A 523 -32.42 -5.75 0.45
C THR A 523 -32.19 -4.36 0.99
N MET A 524 -33.08 -3.46 0.59
CA MET A 524 -33.11 -2.10 1.11
C MET A 524 -34.56 -1.65 1.21
N MET A 525 -35.00 -1.38 2.43
CA MET A 525 -36.28 -0.72 2.67
C MET A 525 -36.13 0.77 2.39
N GLN A 526 -36.81 1.29 1.37
CA GLN A 526 -36.73 2.71 1.02
C GLN A 526 -37.34 3.61 2.10
N GLN A 527 -38.27 3.07 2.90
CA GLN A 527 -39.03 3.80 3.91
C GLN A 527 -39.07 2.99 5.21
N SER A 528 -38.37 3.46 6.26
CA SER A 528 -38.42 2.90 7.61
C SER A 528 -38.25 4.04 8.63
N PRO A 529 -39.10 4.13 9.67
CA PRO A 529 -40.21 3.25 9.98
C PRO A 529 -41.40 3.44 9.01
N LEU A 530 -42.06 2.34 8.62
CA LEU A 530 -43.33 2.42 7.89
C LEU A 530 -44.43 2.95 8.81
N LYS A 531 -45.44 3.64 8.30
CA LYS A 531 -46.64 3.96 9.09
C LYS A 531 -47.68 2.86 8.93
N HIS A 532 -48.58 2.78 9.91
CA HIS A 532 -49.75 1.90 9.86
C HIS A 532 -50.53 2.07 8.53
N ASN A 533 -50.71 0.96 7.81
CA ASN A 533 -51.44 0.89 6.53
C ASN A 533 -50.85 1.77 5.41
N GLU A 534 -49.57 2.10 5.49
CA GLU A 534 -48.80 2.73 4.42
C GLU A 534 -48.06 1.65 3.62
N ALA A 535 -48.04 1.80 2.30
CA ALA A 535 -47.29 0.96 1.40
C ALA A 535 -45.82 1.39 1.38
N GLY A 536 -44.94 0.49 1.84
CA GLY A 536 -43.49 0.62 1.74
C GLY A 536 -42.93 -0.04 0.49
N GLN A 537 -41.77 0.42 0.03
CA GLN A 537 -41.05 -0.21 -1.08
C GLN A 537 -39.81 -0.93 -0.54
N LEU A 538 -39.79 -2.25 -0.69
CA LEU A 538 -38.63 -3.10 -0.45
C LEU A 538 -37.93 -3.34 -1.78
N THR A 539 -36.79 -2.68 -1.96
CA THR A 539 -35.87 -2.98 -3.06
C THR A 539 -35.14 -4.27 -2.75
N VAL A 540 -35.17 -5.23 -3.68
CA VAL A 540 -34.39 -6.47 -3.64
C VAL A 540 -33.48 -6.48 -4.87
N LYS A 541 -32.17 -6.65 -4.66
CA LYS A 541 -31.18 -6.61 -5.73
C LYS A 541 -30.30 -7.85 -5.73
N ASN A 542 -30.14 -8.47 -6.91
CA ASN A 542 -29.25 -9.60 -7.10
C ASN A 542 -27.86 -9.13 -7.53
N PHE A 543 -26.93 -9.00 -6.59
CA PHE A 543 -25.50 -8.77 -6.84
C PHE A 543 -24.74 -10.02 -7.29
N GLY A 544 -25.39 -11.18 -7.31
CA GLY A 544 -24.84 -12.43 -7.82
C GLY A 544 -24.68 -12.44 -9.34
N ASN A 545 -23.96 -13.44 -9.85
CA ASN A 545 -23.74 -13.66 -11.28
C ASN A 545 -24.69 -14.70 -11.91
N VAL A 546 -25.63 -15.24 -11.13
CA VAL A 546 -26.66 -16.18 -11.59
C VAL A 546 -28.07 -15.68 -11.31
N SER A 547 -29.03 -16.14 -12.10
CA SER A 547 -30.45 -15.94 -11.82
C SER A 547 -30.79 -16.58 -10.47
N THR A 548 -31.47 -15.80 -9.61
CA THR A 548 -31.72 -16.17 -8.23
C THR A 548 -33.19 -15.96 -7.89
N THR A 549 -33.86 -17.03 -7.46
CA THR A 549 -35.21 -16.99 -6.91
C THR A 549 -35.15 -16.72 -5.41
N CYS A 550 -35.88 -15.70 -4.95
CA CYS A 550 -35.93 -15.27 -3.57
C CYS A 550 -37.34 -15.48 -2.99
N GLU A 551 -37.42 -16.15 -1.84
CA GLU A 551 -38.62 -16.21 -1.02
C GLU A 551 -38.58 -15.10 0.03
N LEU A 552 -39.55 -14.19 -0.04
CA LEU A 552 -39.67 -13.06 0.87
C LEU A 552 -40.70 -13.36 1.97
N ARG A 553 -40.28 -13.33 3.23
CA ARG A 553 -41.18 -13.42 4.39
C ARG A 553 -41.02 -12.20 5.27
N VAL A 554 -42.13 -11.71 5.81
CA VAL A 554 -42.12 -10.66 6.82
C VAL A 554 -42.69 -11.28 8.08
N GLU A 555 -41.96 -11.19 9.17
CA GLU A 555 -42.32 -11.83 10.44
C GLU A 555 -42.28 -10.78 11.56
N ASP A 556 -43.33 -10.73 12.35
CA ASP A 556 -43.38 -9.95 13.59
C ASP A 556 -43.26 -10.94 14.77
N PRO A 557 -42.14 -10.92 15.52
CA PRO A 557 -41.95 -11.79 16.68
C PRO A 557 -43.04 -11.63 17.75
N ALA A 558 -43.66 -10.45 17.84
CA ALA A 558 -44.72 -10.16 18.82
C ALA A 558 -46.13 -10.52 18.32
N ASN A 559 -46.27 -10.90 17.04
CA ASN A 559 -47.52 -11.28 16.39
C ASN A 559 -48.64 -10.23 16.54
N GLU A 560 -48.29 -8.94 16.47
CA GLU A 560 -49.18 -7.78 16.59
C GLU A 560 -49.46 -7.07 15.25
N VAL A 561 -48.70 -7.42 14.20
CA VAL A 561 -48.75 -6.84 12.86
C VAL A 561 -48.99 -7.91 11.79
N THR A 562 -49.91 -7.64 10.88
CA THR A 562 -50.15 -8.42 9.66
C THR A 562 -49.49 -7.71 8.46
N PHE A 563 -48.83 -8.47 7.59
CA PHE A 563 -48.13 -7.95 6.43
C PHE A 563 -48.70 -8.53 5.13
N THR A 564 -48.74 -7.69 4.10
CA THR A 564 -49.03 -8.10 2.72
C THR A 564 -47.81 -7.76 1.87
N LEU A 565 -47.31 -8.73 1.09
CA LEU A 565 -46.43 -8.46 -0.06
C LEU A 565 -47.19 -8.82 -1.33
N ASP A 566 -47.01 -8.02 -2.35
CA ASP A 566 -47.61 -8.17 -3.68
C ASP A 566 -47.01 -9.33 -4.50
N GLU A 567 -45.72 -9.64 -4.34
CA GLU A 567 -45.03 -10.68 -5.13
C GLU A 567 -44.19 -11.66 -4.29
N LYS A 568 -44.50 -12.98 -4.36
CA LYS A 568 -43.72 -14.08 -3.75
C LYS A 568 -43.93 -15.43 -4.47
N PRO A 569 -42.88 -16.19 -4.80
CA PRO A 569 -41.45 -15.84 -4.81
C PRO A 569 -41.09 -14.93 -5.98
N ILE A 570 -39.99 -14.18 -5.87
CA ILE A 570 -39.46 -13.33 -6.95
C ILE A 570 -38.23 -13.97 -7.59
N THR A 571 -38.17 -14.02 -8.92
CA THR A 571 -36.96 -14.43 -9.65
C THR A 571 -36.31 -13.21 -10.28
N MET A 572 -35.00 -13.05 -10.07
CA MET A 572 -34.20 -11.94 -10.60
C MET A 572 -32.97 -12.47 -11.34
N GLN A 573 -32.71 -11.92 -12.52
CA GLN A 573 -31.47 -12.14 -13.26
C GLN A 573 -30.26 -11.54 -12.51
N ALA A 574 -29.05 -11.93 -12.92
CA ALA A 574 -27.82 -11.38 -12.37
C ALA A 574 -27.73 -9.86 -12.58
N GLY A 575 -27.57 -9.09 -11.50
CA GLY A 575 -27.54 -7.62 -11.50
C GLY A 575 -28.92 -6.95 -11.52
N GLU A 576 -30.01 -7.71 -11.64
CA GLU A 576 -31.37 -7.16 -11.66
C GLU A 576 -31.82 -6.70 -10.26
N GLU A 577 -32.64 -5.67 -10.25
CA GLU A 577 -33.29 -5.12 -9.08
C GLU A 577 -34.80 -5.16 -9.26
N LYS A 578 -35.52 -5.61 -8.25
CA LYS A 578 -36.99 -5.59 -8.20
C LYS A 578 -37.46 -4.86 -6.96
N VAL A 579 -38.55 -4.12 -7.10
CA VAL A 579 -39.22 -3.45 -5.99
C VAL A 579 -40.47 -4.25 -5.65
N VAL A 580 -40.60 -4.62 -4.37
CA VAL A 580 -41.74 -5.35 -3.82
C VAL A 580 -42.46 -4.44 -2.84
N GLU A 581 -43.77 -4.32 -2.97
CA GLU A 581 -44.58 -3.48 -2.09
C GLU A 581 -44.84 -4.21 -0.77
N VAL A 582 -44.58 -3.55 0.36
CA VAL A 582 -44.78 -4.06 1.71
C VAL A 582 -45.81 -3.21 2.43
N THR A 583 -46.99 -3.75 2.71
CA THR A 583 -47.99 -3.07 3.55
C THR A 583 -48.07 -3.74 4.92
N ALA A 584 -48.02 -2.95 5.98
CA ALA A 584 -48.04 -3.41 7.36
C ALA A 584 -49.24 -2.85 8.14
N VAL A 585 -50.05 -3.73 8.72
CA VAL A 585 -51.28 -3.38 9.45
C VAL A 585 -51.23 -3.96 10.86
N SER A 586 -51.19 -3.10 11.88
CA SER A 586 -51.27 -3.53 13.28
C SER A 586 -52.73 -3.64 13.76
N ALA A 587 -53.07 -4.77 14.39
CA ALA A 587 -54.39 -5.00 14.98
C ALA A 587 -54.57 -4.23 16.32
N LYS A 588 -53.48 -4.02 17.07
CA LYS A 588 -53.47 -3.39 18.39
C LYS A 588 -53.04 -1.92 18.32
N ARG A 589 -53.91 -1.06 17.82
CA ARG A 589 -53.66 0.39 17.78
C ARG A 589 -53.95 1.04 19.14
N PRO A 590 -53.06 1.91 19.66
CA PRO A 590 -53.35 2.65 20.87
C PRO A 590 -54.58 3.55 20.68
N ILE A 591 -55.44 3.60 21.71
CA ILE A 591 -56.69 4.36 21.65
C ILE A 591 -56.40 5.86 21.90
N PHE A 592 -55.44 6.19 22.77
CA PHE A 592 -55.07 7.55 23.14
C PHE A 592 -53.55 7.77 23.29
N LEU A 593 -53.16 9.03 23.15
CA LEU A 593 -51.96 9.72 23.67
C LEU A 593 -50.57 9.49 23.04
N GLN A 594 -50.11 8.29 22.65
CA GLN A 594 -48.77 8.15 22.05
C GLN A 594 -48.67 7.05 20.98
N SER A 595 -47.95 7.34 19.88
CA SER A 595 -47.62 6.37 18.83
C SER A 595 -46.68 5.29 19.36
N LYS A 596 -46.88 4.04 18.96
CA LYS A 596 -46.03 2.89 19.33
C LYS A 596 -45.14 2.50 18.17
N LEU A 597 -43.84 2.30 18.40
CA LEU A 597 -42.93 1.67 17.44
C LEU A 597 -42.92 0.16 17.69
N THR A 598 -43.21 -0.63 16.65
CA THR A 598 -43.15 -2.09 16.70
C THR A 598 -42.14 -2.59 15.68
N SER A 599 -41.16 -3.39 16.12
CA SER A 599 -40.16 -3.96 15.22
C SER A 599 -40.69 -5.18 14.49
N TYR A 600 -40.27 -5.37 13.24
CA TYR A 600 -40.55 -6.56 12.45
C TYR A 600 -39.34 -6.93 11.60
N ASN A 601 -39.28 -8.19 11.16
CA ASN A 601 -38.15 -8.72 10.41
C ASN A 601 -38.56 -9.03 8.97
N VAL A 602 -37.83 -8.51 8.00
CA VAL A 602 -37.89 -8.93 6.61
C VAL A 602 -36.83 -10.02 6.42
N ARG A 603 -37.29 -11.19 6.01
CA ARG A 603 -36.47 -12.38 5.77
C ARG A 603 -36.47 -12.71 4.30
N VAL A 604 -35.28 -12.78 3.72
CA VAL A 604 -35.08 -13.20 2.34
C VAL A 604 -34.37 -14.54 2.36
N ARG A 605 -34.95 -15.54 1.72
CA ARG A 605 -34.29 -16.83 1.48
C ARG A 605 -33.98 -16.96 -0.01
N TYR A 606 -32.76 -17.36 -0.34
CA TYR A 606 -32.36 -17.63 -1.71
C TYR A 606 -31.31 -18.75 -1.72
N GLY A 607 -31.56 -19.82 -2.48
CA GLY A 607 -30.77 -21.04 -2.37
C GLY A 607 -30.75 -21.56 -0.92
N ASN A 608 -29.54 -21.81 -0.39
CA ASN A 608 -29.33 -22.18 1.02
C ASN A 608 -29.11 -20.97 1.95
N ALA A 609 -28.96 -19.77 1.39
CA ALA A 609 -28.70 -18.56 2.15
C ALA A 609 -30.00 -17.95 2.68
N ARG A 610 -29.90 -17.30 3.84
CA ARG A 610 -30.98 -16.56 4.46
C ARG A 610 -30.44 -15.27 5.04
N LYS A 611 -31.03 -14.14 4.65
CA LYS A 611 -30.80 -12.83 5.27
C LYS A 611 -32.03 -12.41 6.05
N THR A 612 -31.83 -11.76 7.18
CA THR A 612 -32.90 -11.20 8.00
C THR A 612 -32.53 -9.77 8.38
N GLU A 613 -33.36 -8.81 8.00
CA GLU A 613 -33.22 -7.39 8.33
C GLU A 613 -34.35 -6.97 9.26
N GLN A 614 -34.02 -6.20 10.29
CA GLN A 614 -35.01 -5.66 11.22
C GLN A 614 -35.41 -4.25 10.80
N HIS A 615 -36.72 -4.01 10.76
CA HIS A 615 -37.32 -2.70 10.48
C HIS A 615 -38.36 -2.35 11.55
N GLN A 616 -38.90 -1.13 11.47
CA GLN A 616 -39.85 -0.62 12.45
C GLN A 616 -41.14 -0.15 11.79
N LEU A 617 -42.26 -0.35 12.48
CA LEU A 617 -43.59 0.14 12.14
C LEU A 617 -44.02 1.17 13.18
N LEU A 618 -44.36 2.37 12.73
CA LEU A 618 -44.99 3.41 13.53
C LEU A 618 -46.51 3.21 13.55
N VAL A 619 -47.03 2.72 14.68
CA VAL A 619 -48.46 2.54 14.92
C VAL A 619 -49.03 3.81 15.53
N THR A 620 -49.78 4.56 14.72
CA THR A 620 -50.45 5.80 15.16
C THR A 620 -51.78 5.51 15.88
N PRO A 621 -52.17 6.35 16.86
CA PRO A 621 -53.39 6.15 17.63
C PRO A 621 -54.66 6.24 16.76
N ARG A 622 -55.77 5.63 17.21
CA ARG A 622 -57.05 5.64 16.47
C ARG A 622 -57.72 7.01 16.44
N ILE A 623 -57.53 7.82 17.49
CA ILE A 623 -58.15 9.14 17.61
C ILE A 623 -57.03 10.18 17.70
N SER A 624 -56.96 11.07 16.70
CA SER A 624 -55.99 12.19 16.68
C SER A 624 -56.33 13.20 17.78
N TRP A 625 -55.29 13.86 18.34
CA TRP A 625 -55.43 14.95 19.31
C TRP A 625 -56.37 16.08 18.81
N LEU A 626 -56.42 16.30 17.50
CA LEU A 626 -57.33 17.25 16.86
C LEU A 626 -58.80 16.88 17.06
N ILE A 627 -59.13 15.59 16.96
CA ILE A 627 -60.49 15.08 17.14
C ILE A 627 -60.85 15.10 18.64
N LEU A 628 -59.89 14.79 19.51
CA LEU A 628 -60.09 14.92 20.95
C LEU A 628 -60.35 16.37 21.34
N GLY A 629 -59.58 17.32 20.82
CA GLY A 629 -59.79 18.75 21.02
C GLY A 629 -61.15 19.22 20.51
N LEU A 630 -61.58 18.75 19.32
CA LEU A 630 -62.90 19.06 18.77
C LEU A 630 -64.07 18.56 19.61
N ILE A 631 -63.87 17.52 20.44
CA ILE A 631 -64.91 16.99 21.34
C ILE A 631 -64.80 17.63 22.74
N THR A 632 -63.58 17.78 23.26
CA THR A 632 -63.37 18.28 24.63
C THR A 632 -63.59 19.77 24.75
N ILE A 633 -63.23 20.58 23.74
CA ILE A 633 -63.43 22.04 23.75
C ILE A 633 -64.91 22.42 23.86
N PRO A 634 -65.84 21.90 23.02
CA PRO A 634 -67.26 22.21 23.17
C PRO A 634 -67.88 21.61 24.43
N LEU A 635 -67.38 20.46 24.92
CA LEU A 635 -67.84 19.89 26.19
C LEU A 635 -67.45 20.77 27.40
N LEU A 636 -66.22 21.29 27.40
CA LEU A 636 -65.73 22.26 28.39
C LEU A 636 -66.52 23.57 28.32
N LEU A 637 -66.79 24.07 27.11
CA LEU A 637 -67.64 25.24 26.91
C LEU A 637 -69.06 25.00 27.41
N ALA A 638 -69.64 23.82 27.18
CA ALA A 638 -70.97 23.46 27.68
C ALA A 638 -71.00 23.36 29.22
N VAL A 639 -69.95 22.82 29.86
CA VAL A 639 -69.81 22.80 31.33
C VAL A 639 -69.66 24.21 31.90
N ILE A 640 -68.88 25.09 31.25
CA ILE A 640 -68.74 26.49 31.65
C ILE A 640 -70.07 27.24 31.48
N LEU A 641 -70.78 27.01 30.38
CA LEU A 641 -72.08 27.65 30.10
C LEU A 641 -73.19 27.15 31.04
N SER A 642 -73.22 25.85 31.36
CA SER A 642 -74.16 25.29 32.34
C SER A 642 -73.81 25.68 33.78
N GLY A 643 -72.53 25.82 34.13
CA GLY A 643 -72.09 26.40 35.40
C GLY A 643 -72.50 27.87 35.55
N ARG A 644 -72.42 28.67 34.47
CA ARG A 644 -72.96 30.05 34.47
C ARG A 644 -74.49 30.09 34.57
N ALA A 645 -75.20 29.15 33.97
CA ALA A 645 -76.66 29.05 34.10
C ALA A 645 -77.08 28.63 35.52
N TYR A 646 -76.31 27.76 36.17
CA TYR A 646 -76.54 27.33 37.56
C TYR A 646 -76.25 28.45 38.58
N LEU A 647 -75.18 29.22 38.35
CA LEU A 647 -74.82 30.38 39.20
C LEU A 647 -75.73 31.61 39.00
N CYS A 648 -76.47 31.69 37.89
CA CYS A 648 -77.47 32.75 37.67
C CYS A 648 -78.86 32.46 38.25
N GLN A 649 -79.14 31.24 38.72
CA GLN A 649 -80.43 30.89 39.36
C GLN A 649 -80.40 31.06 40.89
N SER A 650 -79.23 31.26 41.48
CA SER A 650 -79.05 31.40 42.92
C SER A 650 -78.37 32.73 43.24
N THR A 651 -79.15 33.80 43.40
CA THR A 651 -79.10 34.74 44.54
C THR A 651 -79.85 36.06 44.27
N GLU A 652 -80.80 36.35 45.16
CA GLU A 652 -81.51 37.63 45.30
C GLU A 652 -80.71 38.59 46.22
N TYR A 653 -80.41 39.79 45.68
CA TYR A 653 -80.30 41.10 46.38
C TYR A 653 -79.20 41.32 47.49
N PRO A 654 -78.97 42.57 47.98
CA PRO A 654 -77.99 43.52 47.43
C PRO A 654 -77.09 44.15 48.53
N PHE A 655 -76.27 45.16 48.17
CA PHE A 655 -75.81 46.36 48.92
C PHE A 655 -74.29 46.68 48.88
N CYS A 656 -74.07 48.00 48.75
CA CYS A 656 -72.86 48.83 48.52
C CYS A 656 -71.92 48.97 49.76
N PRO A 657 -70.81 49.76 49.72
CA PRO A 657 -69.67 49.76 48.79
C PRO A 657 -68.28 49.99 49.48
N THR A 658 -67.26 50.11 48.63
CA THR A 658 -66.05 50.97 48.71
C THR A 658 -64.76 50.55 49.42
N THR A 659 -63.69 50.88 48.66
CA THR A 659 -62.33 51.34 48.99
C THR A 659 -61.18 50.31 49.16
N SER A 660 -60.36 50.31 48.10
CA SER A 660 -58.90 50.51 48.02
C SER A 660 -57.95 49.52 48.69
N GLU A 661 -57.02 49.02 47.85
CA GLU A 661 -55.56 48.87 48.06
C GLU A 661 -55.11 48.04 49.28
N GLU A 662 -54.10 47.18 49.26
CA GLU A 662 -52.93 46.99 48.40
C GLU A 662 -52.23 45.68 48.88
N VAL A 663 -51.31 45.16 48.05
CA VAL A 663 -50.02 44.55 48.44
C VAL A 663 -50.02 43.15 49.11
N ASP A 664 -49.71 42.17 48.26
CA ASP A 664 -48.40 41.46 48.18
C ASP A 664 -47.99 40.36 49.18
N THR A 665 -47.12 39.51 48.62
CA THR A 665 -46.13 38.60 49.21
C THR A 665 -46.50 37.15 49.61
N ASP A 666 -46.14 36.25 48.69
CA ASP A 666 -44.92 35.40 48.74
C ASP A 666 -44.89 34.07 49.51
N SER A 667 -44.13 33.14 48.90
CA SER A 667 -43.39 31.99 49.46
C SER A 667 -44.20 30.78 49.98
N SER A 668 -43.74 29.53 49.95
CA SER A 668 -42.62 28.79 49.33
C SER A 668 -42.71 27.33 49.84
N ALA A 669 -41.95 26.41 49.22
CA ALA A 669 -41.37 25.18 49.81
C ALA A 669 -42.32 24.01 50.20
N ALA A 670 -41.94 22.72 50.17
CA ALA A 670 -40.82 21.94 49.64
C ALA A 670 -41.08 20.42 49.93
N THR A 671 -40.14 19.56 49.48
CA THR A 671 -39.73 18.22 49.98
C THR A 671 -40.64 17.00 49.73
N ALA A 672 -40.19 15.97 48.97
CA ALA A 672 -39.36 14.77 49.32
C ALA A 672 -40.27 13.56 49.67
N ASN A 673 -40.01 12.25 49.46
CA ASN A 673 -38.82 11.42 49.20
C ASN A 673 -39.26 9.93 48.96
N VAL A 674 -38.31 9.04 48.54
CA VAL A 674 -38.11 7.60 48.96
C VAL A 674 -38.68 6.39 48.15
N GLU A 675 -37.71 5.56 47.66
CA GLU A 675 -37.48 4.06 47.65
C GLU A 675 -38.57 3.04 47.22
N ALA A 676 -38.32 1.77 46.84
CA ALA A 676 -37.20 0.94 46.31
C ALA A 676 -37.71 -0.51 46.08
N ALA A 677 -36.88 -1.33 45.39
CA ALA A 677 -36.66 -2.79 45.52
C ALA A 677 -37.48 -3.86 44.72
N GLY A 678 -36.76 -4.87 44.20
CA GLY A 678 -37.26 -6.25 43.97
C GLY A 678 -36.65 -7.07 42.80
N THR A 679 -35.66 -7.93 43.09
CA THR A 679 -34.98 -8.99 42.28
C THR A 679 -35.64 -10.38 42.35
N VAL A 680 -35.48 -11.28 41.35
CA VAL A 680 -35.21 -12.78 41.48
C VAL A 680 -34.67 -13.41 40.16
N GLU A 681 -33.73 -14.37 40.27
CA GLU A 681 -33.06 -15.25 39.28
C GLU A 681 -33.87 -16.46 38.74
N ALA A 682 -33.42 -17.08 37.62
CA ALA A 682 -33.31 -18.56 37.43
C ALA A 682 -32.55 -18.99 36.13
N THR A 683 -31.75 -20.06 36.20
CA THR A 683 -31.17 -20.94 35.13
C THR A 683 -31.59 -22.40 35.46
N PRO A 684 -31.39 -23.51 34.67
CA PRO A 684 -30.88 -23.75 33.30
C PRO A 684 -31.68 -24.79 32.45
N THR A 685 -31.30 -25.03 31.18
CA THR A 685 -30.95 -26.35 30.55
C THR A 685 -30.92 -26.31 29.01
N ALA A 686 -29.98 -27.08 28.44
CA ALA A 686 -29.72 -27.31 27.02
C ALA A 686 -30.73 -28.28 26.37
N ASP A 687 -31.04 -28.12 25.07
CA ASP A 687 -30.67 -29.08 24.00
C ASP A 687 -31.29 -28.66 22.64
N ASN A 688 -30.71 -29.18 21.55
CA ASN A 688 -31.11 -29.12 20.11
C ASN A 688 -30.29 -28.19 19.20
N ALA A 689 -29.11 -28.69 18.84
CA ALA A 689 -28.39 -28.33 17.62
C ALA A 689 -29.06 -28.94 16.36
N PRO A 690 -29.17 -28.21 15.23
CA PRO A 690 -29.47 -28.81 13.93
C PRO A 690 -28.19 -29.25 13.22
N GLU A 691 -28.26 -30.46 12.68
CA GLU A 691 -27.29 -31.21 11.88
C GLU A 691 -26.72 -30.42 10.66
N PRO A 692 -25.40 -30.52 10.35
CA PRO A 692 -24.80 -29.76 9.26
C PRO A 692 -25.06 -30.41 7.89
N ALA A 693 -25.53 -29.59 6.94
CA ALA A 693 -25.67 -29.92 5.52
C ALA A 693 -24.31 -29.84 4.79
N PRO A 694 -24.11 -30.59 3.67
CA PRO A 694 -22.81 -31.09 3.26
C PRO A 694 -21.91 -30.04 2.61
N THR A 695 -20.66 -30.01 3.04
CA THR A 695 -19.56 -29.22 2.49
C THR A 695 -19.07 -29.83 1.17
N ILE A 696 -19.08 -29.06 0.09
CA ILE A 696 -18.30 -29.38 -1.11
C ILE A 696 -16.85 -28.93 -0.84
N THR A 697 -15.99 -29.91 -0.65
CA THR A 697 -14.54 -29.79 -0.49
C THR A 697 -13.89 -29.23 -1.75
N VAL A 698 -13.31 -28.04 -1.64
CA VAL A 698 -12.07 -27.74 -2.39
C VAL A 698 -10.97 -28.36 -1.55
N GLU A 699 -10.21 -29.32 -2.10
CA GLU A 699 -9.09 -29.93 -1.40
C GLU A 699 -7.98 -28.88 -1.20
N HIS A 700 -8.07 -28.12 -0.11
CA HIS A 700 -6.88 -27.65 0.58
C HIS A 700 -6.24 -28.91 1.15
N GLY A 701 -5.06 -29.31 0.64
CA GLY A 701 -4.35 -30.53 1.06
C GLY A 701 -3.79 -30.48 2.49
N GLY A 702 -4.48 -29.80 3.42
CA GLY A 702 -4.14 -29.64 4.83
C GLY A 702 -5.25 -30.16 5.72
N THR A 703 -4.92 -30.46 6.96
CA THR A 703 -5.87 -30.95 7.96
C THR A 703 -6.71 -29.80 8.49
N VAL A 704 -8.03 -29.98 8.57
CA VAL A 704 -8.91 -29.03 9.25
C VAL A 704 -8.66 -29.15 10.75
N ILE A 705 -8.17 -28.09 11.37
CA ILE A 705 -7.85 -28.05 12.81
C ILE A 705 -8.98 -27.45 13.64
N GLY A 706 -9.95 -26.81 12.99
CA GLY A 706 -11.12 -26.23 13.64
C GLY A 706 -11.94 -25.37 12.68
N THR A 707 -12.88 -24.62 13.22
CA THR A 707 -13.71 -23.69 12.45
C THR A 707 -13.72 -22.31 13.09
N SER A 708 -13.80 -21.27 12.27
CA SER A 708 -13.98 -19.89 12.70
C SER A 708 -15.36 -19.64 13.31
N THR A 709 -15.60 -18.42 13.76
CA THR A 709 -16.86 -17.95 14.30
C THR A 709 -18.01 -18.12 13.31
N ASN A 710 -17.81 -17.78 12.03
CA ASN A 710 -18.81 -17.98 10.98
C ASN A 710 -18.86 -19.40 10.43
N GLY A 711 -18.03 -20.32 10.94
CA GLY A 711 -18.02 -21.73 10.56
C GLY A 711 -17.12 -22.07 9.36
N GLU A 712 -16.25 -21.15 8.93
CA GLU A 712 -15.24 -21.42 7.91
C GLU A 712 -14.13 -22.30 8.48
N SER A 713 -13.64 -23.26 7.71
CA SER A 713 -12.57 -24.17 8.15
C SER A 713 -11.24 -23.44 8.31
N ILE A 714 -10.53 -23.71 9.39
CA ILE A 714 -9.13 -23.32 9.57
C ILE A 714 -8.27 -24.54 9.25
N TYR A 715 -7.34 -24.38 8.31
CA TYR A 715 -6.48 -25.46 7.81
C TYR A 715 -5.07 -25.34 8.36
N MET A 716 -4.44 -26.49 8.57
CA MET A 716 -3.02 -26.60 8.89
C MET A 716 -2.37 -27.65 7.99
N HIS A 717 -1.22 -27.32 7.43
CA HIS A 717 -0.38 -28.23 6.66
C HIS A 717 0.79 -28.68 7.51
N GLN A 718 1.11 -29.97 7.45
CA GLN A 718 2.30 -30.55 8.06
C GLN A 718 3.20 -31.09 6.96
N PHE A 719 4.49 -30.82 7.08
CA PHE A 719 5.54 -31.42 6.27
C PHE A 719 6.64 -31.97 7.17
N GLY A 720 7.12 -33.18 6.87
CA GLY A 720 8.02 -33.91 7.75
C GLY A 720 7.33 -34.49 8.99
N ASP A 721 8.05 -35.38 9.67
CA ASP A 721 7.61 -36.12 10.86
C ASP A 721 8.70 -36.16 11.95
N GLY A 722 9.65 -35.23 11.88
CA GLY A 722 10.74 -35.10 12.84
C GLY A 722 10.30 -34.53 14.20
N GLU A 723 11.14 -34.74 15.21
CA GLU A 723 10.83 -34.42 16.61
C GLU A 723 10.79 -32.91 16.94
N HIS A 724 11.43 -32.07 16.13
CA HIS A 724 11.42 -30.62 16.34
C HIS A 724 10.37 -29.93 15.47
N ALA A 725 9.31 -29.41 16.11
CA ALA A 725 8.23 -28.75 15.41
C ALA A 725 8.44 -27.24 15.27
N ILE A 726 8.21 -26.71 14.06
CA ILE A 726 8.20 -25.26 13.77
C ILE A 726 6.83 -24.90 13.21
N LEU A 727 6.20 -23.87 13.76
CA LEU A 727 4.86 -23.43 13.35
C LEU A 727 4.90 -22.04 12.72
N PHE A 728 4.38 -21.92 11.50
CA PHE A 728 4.10 -20.64 10.83
C PHE A 728 2.59 -20.35 10.85
N ILE A 729 2.23 -19.12 11.20
CA ILE A 729 0.83 -18.67 11.27
C ILE A 729 0.65 -17.45 10.37
N GLY A 730 -0.09 -17.62 9.27
CA GLY A 730 -0.54 -16.54 8.39
C GLY A 730 -1.97 -16.10 8.69
N GLY A 731 -2.33 -14.92 8.20
CA GLY A 731 -3.72 -14.48 8.18
C GLY A 731 -4.34 -14.17 9.54
N ILE A 732 -3.56 -13.83 10.56
CA ILE A 732 -4.12 -13.34 11.84
C ILE A 732 -4.98 -12.07 11.63
N HIS A 733 -4.57 -11.23 10.67
CA HIS A 733 -5.38 -10.14 10.12
C HIS A 733 -5.57 -10.33 8.60
N ALA A 734 -6.11 -11.47 8.16
CA ALA A 734 -6.18 -11.81 6.72
C ALA A 734 -6.84 -10.74 5.83
N GLY A 735 -7.76 -9.96 6.36
CA GLY A 735 -8.39 -8.85 5.66
C GLY A 735 -7.53 -7.59 5.59
N TYR A 736 -6.77 -7.29 6.64
CA TYR A 736 -5.86 -6.15 6.77
C TYR A 736 -4.54 -6.37 6.02
N ALA A 737 -4.02 -7.60 6.07
CA ALA A 737 -2.78 -8.02 5.48
C ALA A 737 -2.94 -9.33 4.68
N PRO A 738 -3.71 -9.34 3.57
CA PRO A 738 -3.80 -10.51 2.69
C PRO A 738 -2.46 -11.09 2.26
N SER A 739 -1.42 -10.26 2.16
CA SER A 739 -0.04 -10.68 1.88
C SER A 739 0.47 -11.77 2.82
N SER A 740 0.06 -11.75 4.10
CA SER A 740 0.44 -12.78 5.07
C SER A 740 -0.12 -14.17 4.73
N VAL A 741 -1.35 -14.21 4.19
CA VAL A 741 -2.00 -15.45 3.73
C VAL A 741 -1.31 -15.93 2.45
N THR A 742 -1.09 -15.02 1.49
CA THR A 742 -0.38 -15.33 0.24
C THR A 742 1.02 -15.88 0.50
N LEU A 743 1.73 -15.32 1.48
CA LEU A 743 3.04 -15.80 1.87
C LEU A 743 2.99 -17.22 2.43
N ALA A 744 2.05 -17.49 3.36
CA ALA A 744 1.91 -18.80 3.96
C ALA A 744 1.47 -19.87 2.93
N ASP A 745 0.52 -19.55 2.04
CA ASP A 745 0.13 -20.42 0.92
C ASP A 745 1.32 -20.69 -0.02
N GLY A 746 2.14 -19.67 -0.31
CA GLY A 746 3.36 -19.81 -1.09
C GLY A 746 4.38 -20.74 -0.45
N MET A 747 4.53 -20.69 0.88
CA MET A 747 5.37 -21.63 1.63
C MET A 747 4.81 -23.05 1.56
N VAL A 748 3.50 -23.24 1.73
CA VAL A 748 2.83 -24.55 1.57
C VAL A 748 3.11 -25.13 0.19
N ALA A 749 2.92 -24.33 -0.87
CA ALA A 749 3.19 -24.76 -2.24
C ALA A 749 4.67 -25.12 -2.46
N HIS A 750 5.59 -24.32 -1.91
CA HIS A 750 7.02 -24.58 -2.02
C HIS A 750 7.43 -25.90 -1.36
N TYR A 751 7.04 -26.12 -0.10
CA TYR A 751 7.46 -27.32 0.64
C TYR A 751 6.68 -28.58 0.27
N ALA A 752 5.48 -28.45 -0.29
CA ALA A 752 4.81 -29.56 -0.95
C ALA A 752 5.58 -30.04 -2.20
N ALA A 753 6.16 -29.11 -2.96
CA ALA A 753 6.96 -29.43 -4.16
C ALA A 753 8.42 -29.82 -3.83
N ASN A 754 8.93 -29.41 -2.68
CA ASN A 754 10.34 -29.56 -2.29
C ASN A 754 10.49 -30.17 -0.89
N SER A 755 9.73 -31.22 -0.59
CA SER A 755 9.71 -31.86 0.74
C SER A 755 11.08 -32.39 1.19
N SER A 756 11.99 -32.68 0.25
CA SER A 756 13.37 -33.08 0.54
C SER A 756 14.22 -31.98 1.18
N ASN A 757 13.78 -30.72 1.14
CA ASN A 757 14.50 -29.60 1.76
C ASN A 757 14.24 -29.48 3.26
N ILE A 758 13.31 -30.26 3.80
CA ILE A 758 13.00 -30.30 5.23
C ILE A 758 13.95 -31.29 5.90
N PRO A 759 14.72 -30.87 6.92
CA PRO A 759 15.58 -31.78 7.67
C PRO A 759 14.81 -32.94 8.29
N ALA A 760 15.40 -34.12 8.34
CA ALA A 760 14.71 -35.35 8.77
C ALA A 760 14.20 -35.32 10.23
N ASN A 761 14.80 -34.51 11.09
CA ASN A 761 14.40 -34.32 12.49
C ASN A 761 13.49 -33.09 12.69
N VAL A 762 13.02 -32.44 11.63
CA VAL A 762 12.12 -31.28 11.68
C VAL A 762 10.72 -31.62 11.16
N SER A 763 9.70 -31.11 11.84
CA SER A 763 8.32 -31.05 11.36
C SER A 763 7.91 -29.59 11.15
N LEU A 764 7.56 -29.23 9.92
CA LEU A 764 7.10 -27.89 9.55
C LEU A 764 5.58 -27.83 9.49
N TYR A 765 4.98 -27.02 10.34
CA TYR A 765 3.54 -26.75 10.38
C TYR A 765 3.24 -25.35 9.85
N ILE A 766 2.22 -25.23 8.99
CA ILE A 766 1.80 -23.95 8.43
C ILE A 766 0.29 -23.82 8.50
N ILE A 767 -0.19 -22.77 9.17
CA ILE A 767 -1.59 -22.34 9.16
C ILE A 767 -1.68 -21.15 8.20
N PRO A 768 -2.24 -21.32 6.98
CA PRO A 768 -2.23 -20.23 6.00
C PRO A 768 -3.11 -19.05 6.37
N ASN A 769 -4.28 -19.33 6.96
CA ASN A 769 -5.24 -18.31 7.34
C ASN A 769 -5.90 -18.63 8.69
N MET A 770 -5.45 -17.94 9.74
CA MET A 770 -6.04 -18.01 11.07
C MET A 770 -7.39 -17.29 11.18
N ASN A 771 -7.63 -16.23 10.38
CA ASN A 771 -8.83 -15.39 10.45
C ASN A 771 -9.59 -15.35 9.11
N PRO A 772 -10.21 -16.47 8.69
CA PRO A 772 -10.96 -16.53 7.43
C PRO A 772 -12.22 -15.63 7.44
N ASP A 773 -12.66 -15.20 8.62
CA ASP A 773 -13.85 -14.36 8.80
C ASP A 773 -13.60 -12.87 8.55
N SER A 774 -12.33 -12.46 8.45
CA SER A 774 -11.98 -11.05 8.30
C SER A 774 -12.49 -10.44 7.00
N VAL A 775 -12.90 -9.17 7.07
CA VAL A 775 -13.32 -8.41 5.89
C VAL A 775 -12.09 -7.98 5.10
N SER A 776 -12.05 -8.27 3.80
CA SER A 776 -10.95 -7.80 2.94
C SER A 776 -10.91 -6.27 2.88
N ALA A 777 -9.92 -5.68 3.56
CA ALA A 777 -9.70 -4.25 3.66
C ALA A 777 -8.20 -3.97 3.91
N PRO A 778 -7.34 -4.12 2.87
CA PRO A 778 -5.89 -4.03 3.03
C PRO A 778 -5.42 -2.71 3.65
N GLY A 779 -4.62 -2.79 4.71
CA GLY A 779 -4.11 -1.63 5.46
C GLY A 779 -5.17 -0.85 6.25
N GLN A 780 -6.43 -1.28 6.25
CA GLN A 780 -7.54 -0.61 6.91
C GLN A 780 -8.02 -1.37 8.14
N ARG A 781 -8.33 -0.61 9.20
CA ARG A 781 -8.75 -1.12 10.51
C ARG A 781 -9.74 -2.30 10.44
N ASP A 782 -10.75 -2.20 9.58
CA ASP A 782 -11.85 -3.18 9.49
C ASP A 782 -11.39 -4.59 9.10
N GLY A 783 -10.24 -4.71 8.42
CA GLY A 783 -9.69 -6.01 8.05
C GLY A 783 -8.94 -6.75 9.17
N ARG A 784 -8.85 -6.15 10.36
CA ARG A 784 -8.13 -6.73 11.51
C ARG A 784 -8.98 -7.68 12.36
N PHE A 785 -10.30 -7.54 12.31
CA PHE A 785 -11.18 -8.24 13.25
C PHE A 785 -11.74 -9.53 12.67
N ASN A 786 -12.08 -10.48 13.54
CA ASN A 786 -12.93 -11.63 13.20
C ASN A 786 -14.43 -11.24 13.17
N ALA A 787 -15.32 -12.21 12.96
CA ALA A 787 -16.76 -11.97 12.86
C ALA A 787 -17.43 -11.38 14.12
N ASN A 788 -16.79 -11.50 15.30
CA ASN A 788 -17.27 -10.96 16.57
C ASN A 788 -16.59 -9.64 16.95
N ASN A 789 -15.94 -8.96 15.99
CA ASN A 789 -15.17 -7.73 16.21
C ASN A 789 -13.99 -7.89 17.19
N VAL A 790 -13.44 -9.11 17.33
CA VAL A 790 -12.23 -9.35 18.14
C VAL A 790 -11.00 -9.28 17.23
N ASP A 791 -9.99 -8.51 17.64
CA ASP A 791 -8.66 -8.55 17.02
C ASP A 791 -7.93 -9.76 17.61
N LEU A 792 -7.68 -10.78 16.79
CA LEU A 792 -7.10 -12.04 17.24
C LEU A 792 -5.69 -11.85 17.82
N ASN A 793 -4.96 -10.80 17.41
CA ASN A 793 -3.67 -10.45 18.00
C ASN A 793 -3.80 -9.58 19.26
N ARG A 794 -5.00 -9.43 19.83
CA ARG A 794 -5.24 -8.80 21.14
C ARG A 794 -5.97 -9.72 22.12
N ASN A 795 -6.23 -10.96 21.71
CA ASN A 795 -7.00 -11.94 22.47
C ASN A 795 -6.11 -12.90 23.27
N TRP A 796 -4.84 -12.60 23.54
CA TRP A 796 -3.92 -13.51 24.24
C TRP A 796 -3.57 -13.03 25.67
N PRO A 797 -3.12 -13.92 26.58
CA PRO A 797 -3.02 -13.60 28.01
C PRO A 797 -2.03 -12.49 28.40
N CYS A 798 -0.90 -12.34 27.69
CA CYS A 798 0.13 -11.40 28.11
C CYS A 798 -0.32 -9.95 27.96
N GLY A 799 -0.47 -9.25 29.08
CA GLY A 799 -0.93 -7.86 29.09
C GLY A 799 -2.36 -7.66 28.60
N TRP A 800 -3.18 -8.71 28.54
CA TRP A 800 -4.53 -8.71 27.98
C TRP A 800 -5.43 -7.61 28.57
N GLN A 801 -6.28 -7.03 27.71
CA GLN A 801 -7.32 -6.07 28.07
C GLN A 801 -8.57 -6.37 27.24
N ALA A 802 -9.76 -6.19 27.83
CA ALA A 802 -11.02 -6.34 27.10
C ALA A 802 -11.18 -5.25 26.03
N ASP A 803 -10.93 -4.00 26.40
CA ASP A 803 -10.93 -2.86 25.49
C ASP A 803 -9.51 -2.62 24.98
N VAL A 804 -9.33 -2.52 23.66
CA VAL A 804 -7.99 -2.49 23.05
C VAL A 804 -7.83 -1.29 22.15
N GLU A 805 -6.65 -0.67 22.17
CA GLU A 805 -6.35 0.46 21.28
C GLU A 805 -5.77 -0.06 19.96
N ILE A 806 -6.51 0.12 18.86
CA ILE A 806 -6.10 -0.28 17.51
C ILE A 806 -6.08 0.97 16.63
N LEU A 807 -4.90 1.27 16.05
CA LEU A 807 -4.68 2.46 15.21
C LEU A 807 -5.11 3.78 15.89
N ASN A 808 -4.97 3.86 17.22
CA ASN A 808 -5.42 4.97 18.09
C ASN A 808 -6.94 5.14 18.21
N ILE A 809 -7.70 4.06 17.99
CA ILE A 809 -9.14 3.98 18.28
C ILE A 809 -9.31 2.91 19.36
N VAL A 810 -10.04 3.25 20.42
CA VAL A 810 -10.38 2.28 21.46
C VAL A 810 -11.51 1.41 20.94
N GLU A 811 -11.29 0.11 20.97
CA GLU A 811 -12.25 -0.91 20.58
C GLU A 811 -12.85 -1.57 21.81
N PRO A 812 -14.10 -1.22 22.17
CA PRO A 812 -14.79 -1.87 23.26
C PRO A 812 -14.88 -3.38 22.98
N SER A 813 -14.45 -4.20 23.93
CA SER A 813 -14.40 -5.66 23.81
C SER A 813 -13.55 -6.20 22.64
N GLY A 814 -12.71 -5.37 22.02
CA GLY A 814 -11.89 -5.79 20.87
C GLY A 814 -10.81 -6.82 21.21
N GLY A 815 -10.46 -6.96 22.49
CA GLY A 815 -9.60 -8.04 22.99
C GLY A 815 -10.35 -9.34 23.32
N GLY A 816 -11.68 -9.38 23.12
CA GLY A 816 -12.54 -10.49 23.51
C GLY A 816 -13.13 -10.36 24.91
N THR A 817 -13.88 -11.36 25.36
CA THR A 817 -14.50 -11.37 26.69
C THR A 817 -13.51 -11.79 27.78
N GLU A 818 -12.53 -12.61 27.42
CA GLU A 818 -11.42 -13.07 28.26
C GLU A 818 -10.24 -13.48 27.34
N PRO A 819 -9.02 -13.70 27.87
CA PRO A 819 -7.94 -14.25 27.06
C PRO A 819 -8.35 -15.57 26.40
N ILE A 820 -8.07 -15.69 25.10
CA ILE A 820 -8.35 -16.84 24.26
C ILE A 820 -9.87 -17.14 24.21
N SER A 821 -10.70 -16.10 24.31
CA SER A 821 -12.16 -16.23 24.16
C SER A 821 -12.63 -16.35 22.71
N ALA A 822 -11.85 -15.87 21.74
CA ALA A 822 -12.21 -15.99 20.33
C ALA A 822 -11.99 -17.42 19.85
N LYS A 823 -12.95 -17.95 19.08
CA LYS A 823 -12.95 -19.34 18.62
C LYS A 823 -11.71 -19.66 17.77
N GLU A 824 -11.27 -18.72 16.93
CA GLU A 824 -10.07 -18.85 16.12
C GLU A 824 -8.80 -18.94 16.99
N SER A 825 -8.73 -18.12 18.05
CA SER A 825 -7.63 -18.18 19.03
C SER A 825 -7.61 -19.51 19.78
N GLN A 826 -8.77 -20.06 20.15
CA GLN A 826 -8.88 -21.37 20.81
C GLN A 826 -8.34 -22.48 19.92
N VAL A 827 -8.77 -22.52 18.66
CA VAL A 827 -8.31 -23.52 17.67
C VAL A 827 -6.78 -23.48 17.52
N VAL A 828 -6.19 -22.29 17.37
CA VAL A 828 -4.73 -22.15 17.24
C VAL A 828 -4.01 -22.51 18.54
N ASN A 829 -4.54 -22.10 19.70
CA ASN A 829 -3.95 -22.43 20.99
C ASN A 829 -3.96 -23.95 21.24
N GLU A 830 -5.05 -24.64 20.91
CA GLU A 830 -5.11 -26.11 20.99
C GLU A 830 -4.03 -26.78 20.14
N GLN A 831 -3.77 -26.30 18.92
CA GLN A 831 -2.68 -26.83 18.08
C GLN A 831 -1.30 -26.54 18.67
N ILE A 832 -1.08 -25.35 19.22
CA ILE A 832 0.20 -25.01 19.87
C ILE A 832 0.45 -25.94 21.07
N GLN A 833 -0.57 -26.23 21.88
CA GLN A 833 -0.46 -27.16 23.01
C GLN A 833 -0.30 -28.62 22.56
N ALA A 834 -0.89 -29.01 21.43
CA ALA A 834 -0.77 -30.36 20.89
C ALA A 834 0.61 -30.63 20.25
N ILE A 835 1.14 -29.64 19.53
CA ILE A 835 2.39 -29.76 18.75
C ILE A 835 3.61 -29.44 19.63
N MET A 836 3.46 -28.55 20.61
CA MET A 836 4.56 -28.04 21.44
C MET A 836 5.75 -27.53 20.59
N PRO A 837 5.54 -26.53 19.72
CA PRO A 837 6.54 -26.10 18.76
C PRO A 837 7.78 -25.50 19.44
N THR A 838 8.95 -25.81 18.89
CA THR A 838 10.24 -25.17 19.26
C THR A 838 10.24 -23.69 18.90
N ALA A 839 9.57 -23.31 17.81
CA ALA A 839 9.41 -21.92 17.39
C ALA A 839 8.06 -21.65 16.73
N VAL A 840 7.51 -20.45 16.97
CA VAL A 840 6.29 -19.95 16.32
C VAL A 840 6.56 -18.63 15.61
N ILE A 841 6.31 -18.60 14.30
CA ILE A 841 6.53 -17.43 13.45
C ILE A 841 5.17 -16.93 12.96
N ILE A 842 4.78 -15.73 13.38
CA ILE A 842 3.52 -15.12 12.97
C ILE A 842 3.77 -14.14 11.83
N LEU A 843 3.07 -14.31 10.71
CA LEU A 843 3.17 -13.48 9.53
C LEU A 843 2.06 -12.42 9.55
N ASP A 844 2.43 -11.15 9.39
CA ASP A 844 1.50 -10.02 9.31
C ASP A 844 2.12 -8.89 8.46
N ALA A 845 1.41 -7.80 8.22
CA ALA A 845 1.97 -6.64 7.52
C ALA A 845 1.73 -5.33 8.28
N ILE A 846 2.74 -4.47 8.29
CA ILE A 846 2.62 -3.09 8.75
C ILE A 846 3.41 -2.22 7.77
N GLY A 847 2.70 -1.59 6.85
CA GLY A 847 3.30 -0.88 5.71
C GLY A 847 4.54 -0.07 6.08
N GLY A 848 5.65 -0.27 5.33
CA GLY A 848 6.87 0.52 5.48
C GLY A 848 7.97 -0.02 6.38
N ARG A 849 7.89 -1.26 6.93
CA ARG A 849 8.75 -1.65 8.07
C ARG A 849 9.72 -2.82 7.90
N ASN A 850 9.48 -3.82 7.04
CA ASN A 850 10.34 -5.01 6.86
C ASN A 850 11.02 -5.43 8.19
N LEU A 851 10.19 -5.80 9.16
CA LEU A 851 10.59 -5.94 10.56
C LEU A 851 10.33 -7.36 11.05
N VAL A 852 11.26 -7.92 11.81
CA VAL A 852 11.04 -9.12 12.61
C VAL A 852 11.09 -8.72 14.07
N SER A 853 9.95 -8.80 14.76
CA SER A 853 9.82 -8.45 16.17
C SER A 853 9.89 -9.70 17.03
N PRO A 854 10.80 -9.78 18.01
CA PRO A 854 10.73 -10.82 19.03
C PRO A 854 9.49 -10.66 19.91
N GLY A 855 8.94 -11.78 20.36
CA GLY A 855 7.94 -11.80 21.43
C GLY A 855 8.61 -11.62 22.80
N GLN A 856 7.95 -10.89 23.69
CA GLN A 856 8.39 -10.67 25.08
C GLN A 856 7.20 -10.47 26.02
N CYS A 857 7.14 -11.20 27.13
CA CYS A 857 6.14 -10.96 28.17
C CYS A 857 6.79 -10.36 29.42
N GLY A 858 6.74 -9.03 29.55
CA GLY A 858 7.32 -8.29 30.67
C GLY A 858 8.84 -8.11 30.57
N THR A 859 9.60 -9.18 30.39
CA THR A 859 11.06 -9.15 30.16
C THR A 859 11.42 -9.73 28.80
N SER A 860 12.59 -9.35 28.28
CA SER A 860 13.18 -9.92 27.07
C SER A 860 13.23 -11.46 27.13
N HIS A 861 12.87 -12.12 26.04
CA HIS A 861 12.97 -13.58 25.90
C HIS A 861 14.09 -13.91 24.90
N GLN A 862 15.25 -14.34 25.41
CA GLN A 862 16.45 -14.58 24.59
C GLN A 862 16.22 -15.51 23.39
N PRO A 863 15.51 -16.64 23.51
CA PRO A 863 15.21 -17.48 22.35
C PRO A 863 14.41 -16.77 21.25
N SER A 864 13.47 -15.88 21.62
CA SER A 864 12.73 -15.06 20.66
C SER A 864 13.63 -14.01 19.99
N GLU A 865 14.56 -13.41 20.73
CA GLU A 865 15.56 -12.48 20.18
C GLU A 865 16.47 -13.18 19.16
N SER A 866 17.03 -14.34 19.53
CA SER A 866 17.85 -15.18 18.65
C SER A 866 17.10 -15.57 17.37
N LEU A 867 15.85 -16.04 17.50
CA LEU A 867 14.98 -16.36 16.36
C LEU A 867 14.75 -15.13 15.48
N SER A 868 14.48 -13.96 16.08
CA SER A 868 14.23 -12.73 15.33
C SER A 868 15.44 -12.29 14.51
N GLN A 869 16.65 -12.37 15.09
CA GLN A 869 17.90 -12.01 14.43
C GLN A 869 18.21 -12.98 13.29
N LEU A 870 18.02 -14.28 13.52
CA LEU A 870 18.25 -15.30 12.51
C LEU A 870 17.34 -15.11 11.30
N TYR A 871 16.02 -15.02 11.53
CA TYR A 871 15.07 -14.86 10.45
C TYR A 871 15.30 -13.54 9.71
N ALA A 872 15.47 -12.43 10.45
CA ALA A 872 15.71 -11.11 9.86
C ALA A 872 16.96 -11.06 8.99
N ALA A 873 18.07 -11.66 9.43
CA ALA A 873 19.31 -11.70 8.66
C ALA A 873 19.13 -12.47 7.34
N ALA A 874 18.41 -13.58 7.37
CA ALA A 874 18.17 -14.42 6.19
C ALA A 874 17.28 -13.73 5.14
N VAL A 875 16.30 -12.93 5.56
CA VAL A 875 15.37 -12.23 4.66
C VAL A 875 15.70 -10.75 4.44
N GLN A 876 16.85 -10.28 4.98
CA GLN A 876 17.30 -8.88 4.93
C GLN A 876 16.34 -7.87 5.58
N PHE A 877 15.67 -8.29 6.65
CA PHE A 877 14.77 -7.46 7.46
C PHE A 877 15.53 -6.91 8.69
N THR A 878 14.90 -5.98 9.40
CA THR A 878 15.42 -5.50 10.69
C THR A 878 14.88 -6.36 11.82
N ALA A 879 15.75 -6.87 12.70
CA ALA A 879 15.32 -7.45 13.96
C ALA A 879 15.19 -6.35 15.02
N SER A 880 13.96 -6.05 15.45
CA SER A 880 13.72 -5.07 16.50
C SER A 880 12.33 -5.27 17.08
N GLN A 881 12.18 -5.02 18.37
CA GLN A 881 10.90 -5.02 19.05
C GLN A 881 9.93 -4.02 18.39
N ALA A 882 8.82 -4.52 17.86
CA ALA A 882 7.64 -3.73 17.60
C ALA A 882 7.01 -3.33 18.95
N GLY A 883 6.11 -2.33 18.97
CA GLY A 883 5.43 -1.97 20.22
C GLY A 883 4.84 -3.20 20.91
N THR A 884 4.65 -3.16 22.23
CA THR A 884 4.09 -4.25 23.04
C THR A 884 2.60 -4.02 23.27
N PRO A 885 1.71 -4.33 22.32
CA PRO A 885 0.29 -4.16 22.54
C PRO A 885 -0.20 -5.17 23.58
N ALA A 886 -1.24 -4.77 24.30
CA ALA A 886 -1.97 -5.65 25.21
C ALA A 886 -2.51 -6.88 24.45
N GLY A 887 -2.21 -8.07 24.94
CA GLY A 887 -2.79 -9.33 24.48
C GLY A 887 -2.23 -9.89 23.17
N ASP A 888 -0.96 -9.60 22.87
CA ASP A 888 -0.23 -10.10 21.70
C ASP A 888 0.08 -11.60 21.78
N ILE A 889 -0.06 -12.33 20.66
CA ILE A 889 0.21 -13.77 20.59
C ILE A 889 1.69 -14.08 20.79
N SER A 890 2.60 -13.34 20.16
CA SER A 890 4.04 -13.60 20.25
C SER A 890 4.56 -13.33 21.65
N ASP A 891 4.10 -12.25 22.28
CA ASP A 891 4.44 -11.94 23.67
C ASP A 891 3.93 -13.04 24.62
N SER A 892 2.69 -13.52 24.41
CA SER A 892 2.12 -14.59 25.22
C SER A 892 2.82 -15.94 25.07
N LEU A 893 3.34 -16.25 23.89
CA LEU A 893 4.14 -17.46 23.63
C LEU A 893 5.54 -17.35 24.24
N ALA A 894 6.19 -16.19 24.11
CA ALA A 894 7.44 -15.91 24.80
C ALA A 894 7.29 -16.02 26.34
N GLY A 895 6.16 -15.56 26.88
CA GLY A 895 5.82 -15.75 28.30
C GLY A 895 5.62 -17.21 28.73
N GLN A 896 5.34 -18.11 27.79
CA GLN A 896 5.26 -19.56 27.99
C GLN A 896 6.61 -20.26 27.73
N GLY A 897 7.67 -19.51 27.40
CA GLY A 897 8.99 -20.06 27.08
C GLY A 897 9.15 -20.55 25.64
N ILE A 898 8.20 -20.25 24.74
CA ILE A 898 8.26 -20.65 23.33
C ILE A 898 8.90 -19.52 22.52
N ALA A 899 9.96 -19.84 21.76
CA ALA A 899 10.60 -18.87 20.87
C ALA A 899 9.59 -18.40 19.82
N SER A 900 9.34 -17.09 19.77
CA SER A 900 8.26 -16.55 18.93
C SER A 900 8.58 -15.17 18.39
N VAL A 901 8.13 -14.93 17.16
CA VAL A 901 8.37 -13.66 16.45
C VAL A 901 7.18 -13.26 15.58
N PHE A 902 7.03 -11.95 15.39
CA PHE A 902 6.24 -11.39 14.29
C PHE A 902 7.15 -11.03 13.12
N VAL A 903 6.85 -11.56 11.94
CA VAL A 903 7.42 -11.11 10.67
C VAL A 903 6.43 -10.13 10.05
N LEU A 904 6.79 -8.85 10.08
CA LEU A 904 5.95 -7.74 9.63
C LEU A 904 6.40 -7.28 8.24
N LEU A 905 5.61 -7.67 7.25
CA LEU A 905 5.80 -7.37 5.83
C LEU A 905 5.59 -5.88 5.53
N ASN A 906 6.26 -5.39 4.47
CA ASN A 906 6.16 -4.01 4.00
C ASN A 906 4.90 -3.73 3.18
N ASP A 907 4.28 -4.74 2.57
CA ASP A 907 3.08 -4.59 1.74
C ASP A 907 1.92 -5.38 2.35
N PHE A 908 0.73 -4.77 2.37
CA PHE A 908 -0.49 -5.38 2.92
C PHE A 908 -1.11 -6.39 1.97
N SER A 909 -0.97 -6.20 0.66
CA SER A 909 -1.70 -6.92 -0.39
C SER A 909 -0.83 -7.92 -1.12
N GLN A 910 0.46 -7.66 -1.26
CA GLN A 910 1.40 -8.51 -2.00
C GLN A 910 2.49 -9.07 -1.10
N ALA A 911 2.93 -10.30 -1.37
CA ALA A 911 4.04 -10.93 -0.68
C ALA A 911 5.04 -11.53 -1.68
N ASP A 912 6.32 -11.24 -1.46
CA ASP A 912 7.41 -11.90 -2.15
C ASP A 912 7.80 -13.18 -1.40
N VAL A 913 7.24 -14.31 -1.84
CA VAL A 913 7.52 -15.62 -1.25
C VAL A 913 9.01 -15.95 -1.33
N GLN A 914 9.69 -15.61 -2.43
CA GLN A 914 11.09 -16.00 -2.65
C GLN A 914 12.05 -15.34 -1.67
N THR A 915 11.78 -14.09 -1.29
CA THR A 915 12.56 -13.38 -0.27
C THR A 915 12.46 -14.04 1.12
N HIS A 916 11.37 -14.75 1.40
CA HIS A 916 11.12 -15.35 2.72
C HIS A 916 11.54 -16.82 2.86
N LEU A 917 11.68 -17.56 1.76
CA LEU A 917 12.13 -18.96 1.80
C LEU A 917 13.49 -19.15 2.48
N PRO A 918 14.52 -18.29 2.26
CA PRO A 918 15.77 -18.37 3.00
C PRO A 918 15.60 -18.24 4.52
N GLY A 919 14.64 -17.43 4.98
CA GLY A 919 14.32 -17.29 6.40
C GLY A 919 13.72 -18.55 7.00
N VAL A 920 12.77 -19.18 6.28
CA VAL A 920 12.19 -20.47 6.70
C VAL A 920 13.27 -21.54 6.78
N GLN A 921 14.13 -21.63 5.75
CA GLN A 921 15.23 -22.59 5.72
C GLN A 921 16.21 -22.35 6.88
N ALA A 922 16.61 -21.10 7.14
CA ALA A 922 17.52 -20.79 8.23
C ALA A 922 16.98 -21.21 9.61
N VAL A 923 15.68 -21.03 9.86
CA VAL A 923 15.02 -21.49 11.09
C VAL A 923 15.04 -23.01 11.19
N MET A 924 14.69 -23.72 10.10
CA MET A 924 14.72 -25.18 10.08
C MET A 924 16.13 -25.74 10.30
N ASP A 925 17.14 -25.16 9.64
CA ASP A 925 18.54 -25.56 9.78
C ASP A 925 19.02 -25.35 11.22
N ARG A 926 18.72 -24.18 11.83
CA ARG A 926 19.07 -23.90 13.23
C ARG A 926 18.44 -24.91 14.19
N VAL A 927 17.15 -25.16 14.05
CA VAL A 927 16.41 -26.09 14.91
C VAL A 927 16.91 -27.52 14.71
N SER A 928 17.18 -27.92 13.47
CA SER A 928 17.78 -29.22 13.14
C SER A 928 19.13 -29.44 13.79
N GLU A 929 20.00 -28.41 13.80
CA GLU A 929 21.37 -28.50 14.32
C GLU A 929 21.45 -28.42 15.85
N THR A 930 20.60 -27.61 16.48
CA THR A 930 20.74 -27.24 17.90
C THR A 930 19.54 -27.57 18.77
N GLY A 931 18.42 -28.00 18.18
CA GLY A 931 17.16 -28.29 18.88
C GLY A 931 16.41 -27.07 19.40
N GLY A 932 16.93 -25.84 19.22
CA GLY A 932 16.34 -24.62 19.78
C GLY A 932 17.10 -23.33 19.43
N PHE A 933 16.93 -22.29 20.25
CA PHE A 933 17.45 -20.92 20.03
C PHE A 933 18.24 -20.36 21.22
N GLU A 934 18.83 -21.23 22.05
CA GLU A 934 19.64 -20.85 23.22
C GLU A 934 20.95 -20.14 22.89
#